data_AF-A0A812PTS1-F1
#
_entry.id   AF-A0A812PTS1-F1
#
_cell.length_a   1.000
_cell.length_b   1.000
_cell.length_c   1.000
_cell.angle_alpha   90.00
_cell.angle_beta   90.00
_cell.angle_gamma   90.00
#
_symmetry.space_group_name_H-M   'P 1'
#
loop_
_entity.id
_entity.type
_entity.pdbx_description
1 polymer ?
#
loop_
_entity_poly.entity_id
_entity_poly.type
_entity_poly.pdbx_seq_one_letter_code
_entity_poly.pdbx_strand_id
1 'polypeptide(L)'
;MEKPPTQKTFAYSTPDPAWRSSPRYQDIRDELIALRTKRFLPDRLRAGLTFADFKAQLVNFKDKYDGRVETEGYESAEGQKANTVRWFWGHHMWFGAGQDKFEVNDHMGDKWIEDMLAWIVGYSLSLESFQGAQVLDIGTWTGSTTYILAALGAGRVVSVEEAVKYSMFTRFVSDSYQLPVQAVARSLYELEIEALHEAFDIVYFPGVLYHLSDPLLALRILYNRLKIGGIIIVETEVPVAKVDLSYGPNRGAANKLFACSPDVLREWLEDAGFTSIVTGTLRRAEAIAKKEKHQPMRHLPQGHLLVVREANLMKDEEVVITEAHASSRSSVVTTVVTTTEAPFPSPLFSADSLNAAARVWQSTSRNYDWCYPGIWDGPEKSDVGLIYIKIPKTSSSTSVAINAHIAHQVGRRVLPSRAAKSADHVCGHSHDHFKAQTVRRRNTSLIWTILRDPARRCVSEFNHFNVARRGENYSDLRLLEFMKSSCPCLEIDYTAIGALELCQAQNVQNPLAEIWQHILRHYNFIGILERRWESLALMKILWKLETSDLIVLDSKRSGGYDDGKYENKCFKIPVAKTFTAMSSTVRSYLSHDFLRRNHDYALYALANRSLDLTIDAVGRDMVNEEILRLRAAQTYAEDMCQDKAIFPCSSNGTSQADLARANCYYGDNGCGHPCIAELFDRTTIPAKYFRSVIEDGEKGRIHLVSKNRISLFRNSAVKVQRPFKLSM
;
A
#
# COMPACT_ATOMS: atom_id res chain seq x y z
N MET A 1 20.02 -10.43 -36.01
CA MET A 1 19.89 -9.53 -34.84
C MET A 1 19.01 -8.38 -35.28
N GLU A 2 17.75 -8.37 -34.84
CA GLU A 2 16.86 -7.22 -35.06
C GLU A 2 17.39 -6.02 -34.27
N LYS A 3 17.37 -4.83 -34.87
CA LYS A 3 17.67 -3.58 -34.17
C LYS A 3 16.76 -3.47 -32.94
N PRO A 4 17.27 -3.06 -31.76
CA PRO A 4 16.39 -2.73 -30.65
C PRO A 4 15.38 -1.67 -31.12
N PRO A 5 14.10 -1.76 -30.71
CA PRO A 5 13.09 -0.80 -31.14
C PRO A 5 13.54 0.61 -30.76
N THR A 6 13.46 1.53 -31.72
CA THR A 6 13.76 2.95 -31.53
C THR A 6 12.90 3.49 -30.39
N GLN A 7 13.53 3.82 -29.26
CA GLN A 7 12.87 4.42 -28.11
C GLN A 7 12.36 5.81 -28.51
N LYS A 8 11.05 6.03 -28.45
CA LYS A 8 10.47 7.36 -28.70
C LYS A 8 10.89 8.33 -27.59
N THR A 9 11.30 9.53 -28.00
CA THR A 9 11.59 10.64 -27.09
C THR A 9 10.45 11.66 -27.13
N PHE A 10 10.06 12.18 -25.98
CA PHE A 10 8.97 13.15 -25.86
C PHE A 10 9.51 14.50 -25.37
N ALA A 11 9.02 15.58 -25.95
CA ALA A 11 9.35 16.95 -25.55
C ALA A 11 8.07 17.69 -25.14
N TYR A 12 8.14 18.40 -24.02
CA TYR A 12 7.03 19.16 -23.42
C TYR A 12 7.58 20.20 -22.46
N SER A 13 6.74 21.18 -22.12
CA SER A 13 7.11 22.32 -21.27
C SER A 13 6.09 22.56 -20.17
N THR A 14 6.45 23.39 -19.19
CA THR A 14 5.47 24.00 -18.29
C THR A 14 4.37 24.70 -19.09
N PRO A 15 3.11 24.63 -18.63
CA PRO A 15 1.97 25.14 -19.39
C PRO A 15 2.06 26.65 -19.55
N ASP A 16 1.95 27.14 -20.79
CA ASP A 16 1.81 28.57 -21.06
C ASP A 16 0.39 29.03 -20.65
N PRO A 17 0.20 29.90 -19.65
CA PRO A 17 -1.14 30.37 -19.25
C PRO A 17 -1.89 31.11 -20.36
N ALA A 18 -1.19 31.64 -21.37
CA ALA A 18 -1.74 32.40 -22.49
C ALA A 18 -1.91 31.56 -23.78
N TRP A 19 -1.77 30.23 -23.70
CA TRP A 19 -1.74 29.33 -24.87
C TRP A 19 -2.92 29.51 -25.84
N ARG A 20 -4.13 29.79 -25.33
CA ARG A 20 -5.35 30.01 -26.13
C ARG A 20 -5.32 31.29 -26.96
N SER A 21 -4.49 32.26 -26.59
CA SER A 21 -4.30 33.50 -27.32
C SER A 21 -3.15 33.42 -28.31
N SER A 22 -2.40 32.32 -28.35
CA SER A 22 -1.32 32.16 -29.32
C SER A 22 -1.88 31.88 -30.72
N PRO A 23 -1.25 32.37 -31.80
CA PRO A 23 -1.64 32.04 -33.18
C PRO A 23 -1.70 30.53 -33.43
N ARG A 24 -0.77 29.78 -32.81
CA ARG A 24 -0.67 28.32 -32.88
C ARG A 24 -1.94 27.61 -32.39
N TYR A 25 -2.73 28.22 -31.51
CA TYR A 25 -3.98 27.63 -31.04
C TYR A 25 -4.97 27.38 -32.19
N GLN A 26 -5.21 28.37 -33.04
CA GLN A 26 -6.17 28.21 -34.15
C GLN A 26 -5.60 27.30 -35.24
N ASP A 27 -4.32 27.44 -35.56
CA ASP A 27 -3.66 26.60 -36.58
C ASP A 27 -3.77 25.10 -36.22
N ILE A 28 -3.44 24.74 -34.98
CA ILE A 28 -3.52 23.34 -34.53
C ILE A 28 -4.99 22.90 -34.40
N ARG A 29 -5.92 23.79 -34.03
CA ARG A 29 -7.34 23.46 -33.94
C ARG A 29 -7.90 23.09 -35.32
N ASP A 30 -7.58 23.90 -36.33
CA ASP A 30 -8.00 23.65 -37.71
C ASP A 30 -7.34 22.39 -38.26
N GLU A 31 -6.06 22.14 -37.92
CA GLU A 31 -5.36 20.91 -38.27
C GLU A 31 -6.04 19.65 -37.68
N LEU A 32 -6.39 19.67 -36.38
CA LEU A 32 -7.09 18.54 -35.73
C LEU A 32 -8.47 18.28 -36.37
N ILE A 33 -9.21 19.34 -36.69
CA ILE A 33 -10.52 19.24 -37.37
C ILE A 33 -10.34 18.67 -38.78
N ALA A 34 -9.35 19.14 -39.52
CA ALA A 34 -9.05 18.68 -40.87
C ALA A 34 -8.62 17.21 -40.89
N LEU A 35 -7.73 16.80 -39.99
CA LEU A 35 -7.28 15.40 -39.83
C LEU A 35 -8.44 14.48 -39.51
N ARG A 36 -9.28 14.85 -38.54
CA ARG A 36 -10.49 14.09 -38.20
C ARG A 36 -11.43 13.98 -39.39
N THR A 37 -11.76 15.10 -40.03
CA THR A 37 -12.70 15.14 -41.16
C THR A 37 -12.19 14.25 -42.29
N LYS A 38 -10.91 14.36 -42.65
CA LYS A 38 -10.26 13.53 -43.67
C LYS A 38 -10.31 12.03 -43.33
N ARG A 39 -10.18 11.66 -42.05
CA ARG A 39 -10.19 10.26 -41.61
C ARG A 39 -11.57 9.61 -41.75
N PHE A 40 -12.64 10.40 -41.64
CA PHE A 40 -14.03 9.92 -41.58
C PHE A 40 -14.86 10.25 -42.83
N LEU A 41 -14.21 10.51 -43.97
CA LEU A 41 -14.90 10.65 -45.26
C LEU A 41 -15.56 9.34 -45.71
N PRO A 42 -16.65 9.38 -46.50
CA PRO A 42 -17.39 8.18 -46.92
C PRO A 42 -16.53 7.13 -47.64
N ASP A 43 -15.55 7.57 -48.42
CA ASP A 43 -14.62 6.72 -49.18
C ASP A 43 -13.61 5.95 -48.30
N ARG A 44 -13.55 6.26 -46.99
CA ARG A 44 -12.73 5.56 -46.00
C ARG A 44 -13.44 4.41 -45.30
N LEU A 45 -14.73 4.21 -45.56
CA LEU A 45 -15.48 3.08 -45.05
C LEU A 45 -14.96 1.76 -45.64
N ARG A 46 -15.15 0.68 -44.89
CA ARG A 46 -14.72 -0.66 -45.32
C ARG A 46 -15.51 -1.08 -46.56
N ALA A 47 -14.90 -1.92 -47.38
CA ALA A 47 -15.56 -2.47 -48.56
C ALA A 47 -16.93 -3.10 -48.18
N GLY A 48 -17.95 -2.78 -48.97
CA GLY A 48 -19.31 -3.29 -48.78
C GLY A 48 -20.17 -2.53 -47.77
N LEU A 49 -19.68 -1.45 -47.15
CA LEU A 49 -20.49 -0.60 -46.27
C LEU A 49 -20.70 0.78 -46.90
N THR A 50 -21.92 1.10 -47.33
CA THR A 50 -22.25 2.43 -47.85
C THR A 50 -22.38 3.44 -46.71
N PHE A 51 -22.22 4.72 -47.01
CA PHE A 51 -22.41 5.77 -46.00
C PHE A 51 -23.86 5.86 -45.51
N ALA A 52 -24.84 5.60 -46.38
CA ALA A 52 -26.25 5.54 -45.99
C ALA A 52 -26.50 4.41 -44.98
N ASP A 53 -25.95 3.22 -45.23
CA ASP A 53 -26.06 2.08 -44.30
C ASP A 53 -25.35 2.34 -42.98
N PHE A 54 -24.15 2.93 -43.03
CA PHE A 54 -23.40 3.32 -41.83
C PHE A 54 -24.20 4.33 -40.99
N LYS A 55 -24.77 5.37 -41.63
CA LYS A 55 -25.62 6.36 -40.96
C LYS A 55 -26.86 5.72 -40.34
N ALA A 56 -27.52 4.81 -41.05
CA ALA A 56 -28.67 4.07 -40.52
C ALA A 56 -28.28 3.21 -39.29
N GLN A 57 -27.10 2.59 -39.30
CA GLN A 57 -26.59 1.81 -38.17
C GLN A 57 -26.25 2.70 -36.96
N LEU A 58 -25.73 3.92 -37.16
CA LEU A 58 -25.52 4.90 -36.08
C LEU A 58 -26.85 5.30 -35.42
N VAL A 59 -27.88 5.58 -36.23
CA VAL A 59 -29.21 5.91 -35.73
C VAL A 59 -29.82 4.73 -34.97
N ASN A 60 -29.71 3.51 -35.50
CA ASN A 60 -30.20 2.31 -34.82
C ASN A 60 -29.44 2.04 -33.51
N PHE A 61 -28.14 2.32 -33.45
CA PHE A 61 -27.36 2.20 -32.22
C PHE A 61 -27.89 3.16 -31.15
N LYS A 62 -28.14 4.42 -31.53
CA LYS A 62 -28.77 5.41 -30.66
C LYS A 62 -30.15 4.91 -30.21
N ASP A 63 -31.04 4.57 -31.12
CA ASP A 63 -32.43 4.23 -30.81
C ASP A 63 -32.57 2.94 -29.99
N LYS A 64 -31.58 2.04 -30.08
CA LYS A 64 -31.50 0.85 -29.22
C LYS A 64 -31.33 1.23 -27.74
N TYR A 65 -30.57 2.27 -27.43
CA TYR A 65 -30.16 2.61 -26.06
C TYR A 65 -30.73 3.94 -25.54
N ASP A 66 -31.28 4.78 -26.42
CA ASP A 66 -31.88 6.06 -26.09
C ASP A 66 -33.25 5.87 -25.41
N GLY A 67 -33.48 6.62 -24.34
CA GLY A 67 -34.69 6.51 -23.52
C GLY A 67 -34.85 5.22 -22.70
N ARG A 68 -33.93 4.24 -22.82
CA ARG A 68 -33.95 2.98 -22.06
C ARG A 68 -32.99 3.02 -20.89
N VAL A 69 -33.40 2.34 -19.83
CA VAL A 69 -32.57 2.06 -18.64
C VAL A 69 -31.86 0.75 -18.92
N GLU A 70 -30.59 0.83 -19.24
CA GLU A 70 -29.74 -0.35 -19.39
C GLU A 70 -29.13 -0.66 -18.04
N THR A 71 -29.27 -1.91 -17.60
CA THR A 71 -28.64 -2.38 -16.38
C THR A 71 -27.35 -3.15 -16.64
N GLU A 72 -26.89 -3.37 -17.89
CA GLU A 72 -25.61 -4.03 -18.26
C GLU A 72 -25.17 -5.23 -17.37
N GLY A 73 -26.13 -6.04 -16.88
CA GLY A 73 -25.87 -7.19 -16.00
C GLY A 73 -26.09 -6.95 -14.49
N TYR A 74 -26.38 -5.72 -14.07
CA TYR A 74 -26.81 -5.33 -12.72
C TYR A 74 -28.29 -5.67 -12.48
N GLU A 75 -28.63 -6.00 -11.24
CA GLU A 75 -30.00 -6.34 -10.80
C GLU A 75 -30.98 -5.16 -10.93
N SER A 76 -30.49 -3.93 -10.73
CA SER A 76 -31.26 -2.70 -10.94
C SER A 76 -30.37 -1.57 -11.46
N ALA A 77 -31.01 -0.55 -12.02
CA ALA A 77 -30.34 0.68 -12.48
C ALA A 77 -29.67 1.46 -11.35
N GLU A 78 -30.12 1.29 -10.11
CA GLU A 78 -29.55 1.93 -8.92
C GLU A 78 -28.19 1.32 -8.57
N GLY A 79 -27.97 0.04 -8.93
CA GLY A 79 -26.70 -0.65 -8.75
C GLY A 79 -25.65 -0.28 -9.80
N GLN A 80 -26.05 0.35 -10.90
CA GLN A 80 -25.15 0.79 -11.97
C GLN A 80 -24.88 2.31 -11.88
N LYS A 81 -23.68 2.74 -12.27
CA LYS A 81 -23.29 4.15 -12.26
C LYS A 81 -24.27 4.98 -13.08
N ALA A 82 -24.85 6.04 -12.48
CA ALA A 82 -25.99 6.76 -13.07
C ALA A 82 -25.77 7.25 -14.52
N ASN A 83 -24.55 7.66 -14.87
CA ASN A 83 -24.22 8.17 -16.22
C ASN A 83 -24.01 7.05 -17.27
N THR A 84 -23.99 5.79 -16.84
CA THR A 84 -23.90 4.62 -17.74
C THR A 84 -25.23 3.89 -17.88
N VAL A 85 -26.28 4.32 -17.18
CA VAL A 85 -27.63 3.74 -17.28
C VAL A 85 -28.32 4.15 -18.58
N ARG A 86 -28.12 5.40 -19.03
CA ARG A 86 -28.71 5.93 -20.27
C ARG A 86 -27.66 6.12 -21.35
N TRP A 87 -28.11 6.22 -22.60
CA TRP A 87 -27.24 6.57 -23.73
C TRP A 87 -27.02 8.07 -23.79
N PHE A 88 -25.79 8.43 -24.12
CA PHE A 88 -25.37 9.79 -24.41
C PHE A 88 -24.29 9.73 -25.49
N TRP A 89 -24.25 10.73 -26.37
CA TRP A 89 -23.13 10.86 -27.31
C TRP A 89 -21.90 11.41 -26.60
N GLY A 90 -22.13 12.24 -25.57
CA GLY A 90 -21.10 12.84 -24.75
C GLY A 90 -20.43 14.01 -25.46
N HIS A 91 -19.61 13.70 -26.46
CA HIS A 91 -18.82 14.67 -27.21
C HIS A 91 -19.44 15.04 -28.56
N HIS A 92 -19.04 16.19 -29.09
CA HIS A 92 -19.29 16.55 -30.48
C HIS A 92 -18.52 15.61 -31.42
N MET A 93 -19.26 14.94 -32.30
CA MET A 93 -18.73 14.02 -33.31
C MET A 93 -19.39 14.24 -34.65
N TRP A 94 -18.61 14.10 -35.71
CA TRP A 94 -19.10 14.07 -37.08
C TRP A 94 -18.43 12.98 -37.91
N PHE A 95 -19.16 12.53 -38.93
CA PHE A 95 -18.74 11.59 -39.95
C PHE A 95 -19.23 12.09 -41.32
N GLY A 96 -18.44 11.85 -42.36
CA GLY A 96 -18.72 12.36 -43.70
C GLY A 96 -18.53 13.87 -43.85
N ALA A 97 -18.93 14.40 -45.00
CA ALA A 97 -18.79 15.81 -45.36
C ALA A 97 -19.90 16.26 -46.32
N GLY A 98 -20.14 17.57 -46.42
CA GLY A 98 -21.14 18.14 -47.31
C GLY A 98 -22.57 17.67 -46.98
N GLN A 99 -23.31 17.24 -48.01
CA GLN A 99 -24.68 16.72 -47.86
C GLN A 99 -24.72 15.36 -47.14
N ASP A 100 -23.61 14.62 -47.18
CA ASP A 100 -23.45 13.31 -46.53
C ASP A 100 -22.76 13.45 -45.17
N LYS A 101 -23.10 14.48 -44.40
CA LYS A 101 -22.60 14.65 -43.02
C LYS A 101 -23.59 14.04 -42.02
N PHE A 102 -23.07 13.26 -41.08
CA PHE A 102 -23.75 12.92 -39.82
C PHE A 102 -23.02 13.63 -38.69
N GLU A 103 -23.75 14.36 -37.85
CA GLU A 103 -23.17 15.18 -36.79
C GLU A 103 -24.06 15.12 -35.56
N VAL A 104 -23.43 14.95 -34.40
CA VAL A 104 -24.09 14.88 -33.10
C VAL A 104 -23.31 15.73 -32.12
N ASN A 105 -24.03 16.50 -31.31
CA ASN A 105 -23.46 17.32 -30.26
C ASN A 105 -24.25 17.12 -28.97
N ASP A 106 -23.54 17.03 -27.85
CA ASP A 106 -24.09 16.67 -26.54
C ASP A 106 -23.29 17.43 -25.45
N HIS A 107 -23.54 17.17 -24.18
CA HIS A 107 -23.12 17.98 -23.03
C HIS A 107 -21.61 18.23 -22.88
N MET A 108 -20.71 17.40 -23.45
CA MET A 108 -19.26 17.65 -23.43
C MET A 108 -18.77 18.45 -24.64
N GLY A 109 -19.54 18.54 -25.73
CA GLY A 109 -19.20 19.32 -26.93
C GLY A 109 -17.79 19.04 -27.47
N ASP A 110 -17.08 20.10 -27.83
CA ASP A 110 -15.69 20.06 -28.34
C ASP A 110 -14.62 19.84 -27.25
N LYS A 111 -14.97 19.36 -26.04
CA LYS A 111 -13.98 19.20 -24.95
C LYS A 111 -12.76 18.37 -25.37
N TRP A 112 -12.95 17.32 -26.15
CA TRP A 112 -11.83 16.49 -26.62
C TRP A 112 -10.85 17.27 -27.50
N ILE A 113 -11.31 18.26 -28.27
CA ILE A 113 -10.46 19.17 -29.06
C ILE A 113 -9.70 20.09 -28.10
N GLU A 114 -10.40 20.67 -27.12
CA GLU A 114 -9.77 21.55 -26.12
C GLU A 114 -8.70 20.84 -25.31
N ASP A 115 -8.95 19.59 -24.88
CA ASP A 115 -7.97 18.78 -24.17
C ASP A 115 -6.75 18.53 -25.08
N MET A 116 -6.96 18.13 -26.34
CA MET A 116 -5.86 17.94 -27.30
C MET A 116 -5.03 19.22 -27.51
N LEU A 117 -5.69 20.37 -27.67
CA LEU A 117 -5.00 21.65 -27.82
C LEU A 117 -4.24 22.05 -26.54
N ALA A 118 -4.79 21.76 -25.37
CA ALA A 118 -4.10 21.97 -24.10
C ALA A 118 -2.79 21.19 -24.06
N TRP A 119 -2.76 19.95 -24.55
CA TRP A 119 -1.54 19.15 -24.62
C TRP A 119 -0.55 19.67 -25.67
N ILE A 120 -1.03 19.89 -26.88
CA ILE A 120 -0.15 20.19 -28.03
C ILE A 120 0.38 21.62 -27.98
N VAL A 121 -0.48 22.56 -27.60
CA VAL A 121 -0.17 24.00 -27.56
C VAL A 121 0.21 24.42 -26.16
N GLY A 122 -0.61 24.09 -25.15
CA GLY A 122 -0.36 24.49 -23.77
C GLY A 122 0.90 23.86 -23.18
N TYR A 123 1.06 22.54 -23.31
CA TYR A 123 2.22 21.78 -22.82
C TYR A 123 3.31 21.55 -23.89
N SER A 124 3.17 22.15 -25.07
CA SER A 124 4.11 22.01 -26.19
C SER A 124 4.37 20.56 -26.64
N LEU A 125 3.44 19.63 -26.42
CA LEU A 125 3.59 18.25 -26.89
C LEU A 125 3.54 18.20 -28.42
N SER A 126 4.59 17.70 -29.06
CA SER A 126 4.62 17.59 -30.53
C SER A 126 3.53 16.66 -31.05
N LEU A 127 2.85 17.03 -32.14
CA LEU A 127 1.90 16.17 -32.86
C LEU A 127 2.54 14.84 -33.30
N GLU A 128 3.83 14.86 -33.65
CA GLU A 128 4.61 13.69 -34.05
C GLU A 128 4.76 12.64 -32.92
N SER A 129 4.54 13.06 -31.66
CA SER A 129 4.54 12.16 -30.51
C SER A 129 3.55 11.01 -30.68
N PHE A 130 2.43 11.25 -31.38
CA PHE A 130 1.39 10.25 -31.62
C PHE A 130 1.68 9.34 -32.82
N GLN A 131 2.46 9.78 -33.80
CA GLN A 131 2.67 9.03 -35.05
C GLN A 131 3.37 7.67 -34.80
N GLY A 132 2.72 6.56 -35.13
CA GLY A 132 3.22 5.20 -34.89
C GLY A 132 3.20 4.76 -33.42
N ALA A 133 2.76 5.61 -32.48
CA ALA A 133 2.74 5.29 -31.05
C ALA A 133 1.75 4.16 -30.73
N GLN A 134 2.10 3.35 -29.74
CA GLN A 134 1.21 2.43 -29.05
C GLN A 134 0.53 3.21 -27.92
N VAL A 135 -0.77 3.49 -28.06
CA VAL A 135 -1.51 4.35 -27.12
C VAL A 135 -2.52 3.52 -26.34
N LEU A 136 -2.57 3.72 -25.02
CA LEU A 136 -3.62 3.22 -24.15
C LEU A 136 -4.54 4.39 -23.77
N ASP A 137 -5.78 4.37 -24.25
CA ASP A 137 -6.79 5.41 -24.01
C ASP A 137 -7.81 4.91 -22.98
N ILE A 138 -7.97 5.62 -21.87
CA ILE A 138 -8.74 5.18 -20.70
C ILE A 138 -10.00 6.03 -20.52
N GLY A 139 -11.16 5.39 -20.40
CA GLY A 139 -12.45 6.06 -20.21
C GLY A 139 -12.97 6.68 -21.51
N THR A 140 -12.94 5.91 -22.59
CA THR A 140 -13.07 6.44 -23.95
C THR A 140 -14.49 6.84 -24.34
N TRP A 141 -15.50 6.40 -23.58
CA TRP A 141 -16.89 6.68 -23.91
C TRP A 141 -17.21 6.24 -25.36
N THR A 142 -17.85 7.10 -26.16
CA THR A 142 -18.15 6.87 -27.58
C THR A 142 -16.94 6.98 -28.51
N GLY A 143 -15.72 7.18 -27.98
CA GLY A 143 -14.45 7.05 -28.70
C GLY A 143 -13.93 8.32 -29.36
N SER A 144 -14.52 9.49 -29.14
CA SER A 144 -14.09 10.76 -29.81
C SER A 144 -12.58 10.99 -29.73
N THR A 145 -12.00 10.81 -28.55
CA THR A 145 -10.56 10.97 -28.37
C THR A 145 -9.76 9.84 -29.02
N THR A 146 -10.20 8.60 -28.86
CA THR A 146 -9.61 7.42 -29.52
C THR A 146 -9.49 7.61 -31.03
N TYR A 147 -10.54 8.17 -31.65
CA TYR A 147 -10.58 8.43 -33.08
C TYR A 147 -9.60 9.50 -33.53
N ILE A 148 -9.43 10.60 -32.78
CA ILE A 148 -8.42 11.61 -33.13
C ILE A 148 -7.01 11.08 -32.90
N LEU A 149 -6.75 10.29 -31.86
CA LEU A 149 -5.46 9.62 -31.64
C LEU A 149 -5.09 8.73 -32.85
N ALA A 150 -6.06 7.99 -33.38
CA ALA A 150 -5.89 7.22 -34.62
C ALA A 150 -5.67 8.11 -35.86
N ALA A 151 -6.36 9.25 -35.96
CA ALA A 151 -6.19 10.20 -37.07
C ALA A 151 -4.83 10.95 -37.03
N LEU A 152 -4.27 11.16 -35.83
CA LEU A 152 -2.91 11.64 -35.60
C LEU A 152 -1.83 10.60 -35.96
N GLY A 153 -2.24 9.42 -36.39
CA GLY A 153 -1.35 8.39 -36.93
C GLY A 153 -0.82 7.42 -35.89
N ALA A 154 -1.45 7.28 -34.71
CA ALA A 154 -1.11 6.22 -33.76
C ALA A 154 -1.10 4.84 -34.43
N GLY A 155 -0.05 4.06 -34.16
CA GLY A 155 0.14 2.74 -34.77
C GLY A 155 -0.81 1.69 -34.21
N ARG A 156 -1.21 1.86 -32.94
CA ARG A 156 -2.29 1.10 -32.29
C ARG A 156 -2.85 1.91 -31.14
N VAL A 157 -4.17 1.92 -30.99
CA VAL A 157 -4.86 2.50 -29.82
C VAL A 157 -5.67 1.40 -29.14
N VAL A 158 -5.41 1.13 -27.87
CA VAL A 158 -6.29 0.28 -27.05
C VAL A 158 -7.19 1.20 -26.26
N SER A 159 -8.48 1.20 -26.59
CA SER A 159 -9.49 2.01 -25.90
C SER A 159 -10.20 1.17 -24.84
N VAL A 160 -10.05 1.55 -23.57
CA VAL A 160 -10.65 0.87 -22.43
C VAL A 160 -11.81 1.69 -21.91
N GLU A 161 -12.99 1.08 -21.86
CA GLU A 161 -14.22 1.67 -21.35
C GLU A 161 -14.98 0.62 -20.53
N GLU A 162 -15.50 0.99 -19.36
CA GLU A 162 -16.17 0.06 -18.47
C GLU A 162 -17.60 -0.24 -18.95
N ALA A 163 -18.29 0.78 -19.46
CA ALA A 163 -19.65 0.62 -19.99
C ALA A 163 -19.64 -0.09 -21.35
N VAL A 164 -20.27 -1.27 -21.40
CA VAL A 164 -20.19 -2.19 -22.54
C VAL A 164 -20.71 -1.53 -23.82
N LYS A 165 -21.84 -0.82 -23.74
CA LYS A 165 -22.45 -0.17 -24.91
C LYS A 165 -21.56 0.88 -25.58
N TYR A 166 -20.79 1.63 -24.79
CA TYR A 166 -19.87 2.66 -25.30
C TYR A 166 -18.63 2.04 -25.94
N SER A 167 -18.09 0.98 -25.34
CA SER A 167 -17.02 0.19 -25.94
C SER A 167 -17.45 -0.47 -27.26
N MET A 168 -18.67 -1.03 -27.31
CA MET A 168 -19.25 -1.60 -28.53
C MET A 168 -19.41 -0.55 -29.64
N PHE A 169 -19.85 0.67 -29.30
CA PHE A 169 -19.93 1.77 -30.26
C PHE A 169 -18.56 2.14 -30.81
N THR A 170 -17.55 2.25 -29.93
CA THR A 170 -16.17 2.55 -30.32
C THR A 170 -15.62 1.49 -31.27
N ARG A 171 -15.89 0.21 -30.99
CA ARG A 171 -15.57 -0.90 -31.88
C ARG A 171 -16.26 -0.77 -33.23
N PHE A 172 -17.57 -0.52 -33.24
CA PHE A 172 -18.36 -0.42 -34.46
C PHE A 172 -17.81 0.64 -35.43
N VAL A 173 -17.56 1.86 -34.94
CA VAL A 173 -17.00 2.94 -35.76
C VAL A 173 -15.58 2.60 -36.22
N SER A 174 -14.76 2.05 -35.32
CA SER A 174 -13.38 1.66 -35.65
C SER A 174 -13.30 0.60 -36.73
N ASP A 175 -14.13 -0.44 -36.65
CA ASP A 175 -14.22 -1.51 -37.65
C ASP A 175 -14.77 -0.96 -38.99
N SER A 176 -15.74 -0.04 -38.93
CA SER A 176 -16.33 0.59 -40.11
C SER A 176 -15.31 1.41 -40.91
N TYR A 177 -14.37 2.07 -40.23
CA TYR A 177 -13.32 2.91 -40.85
C TYR A 177 -11.91 2.28 -40.84
N GLN A 178 -11.82 1.00 -40.44
CA GLN A 178 -10.57 0.24 -40.35
C GLN A 178 -9.49 1.02 -39.60
N LEU A 179 -9.86 1.53 -38.42
CA LEU A 179 -8.94 2.22 -37.53
C LEU A 179 -8.06 1.18 -36.82
N PRO A 180 -6.80 1.52 -36.46
CA PRO A 180 -5.93 0.64 -35.67
C PRO A 180 -6.33 0.67 -34.17
N VAL A 181 -7.62 0.48 -33.89
CA VAL A 181 -8.22 0.61 -32.57
C VAL A 181 -8.70 -0.74 -32.07
N GLN A 182 -8.31 -1.10 -30.86
CA GLN A 182 -8.82 -2.25 -30.14
C GLN A 182 -9.67 -1.76 -28.96
N ALA A 183 -11.00 -1.83 -29.13
CA ALA A 183 -11.93 -1.49 -28.07
C ALA A 183 -12.14 -2.64 -27.09
N VAL A 184 -11.99 -2.34 -25.79
CA VAL A 184 -12.08 -3.30 -24.69
C VAL A 184 -13.11 -2.79 -23.69
N ALA A 185 -14.13 -3.61 -23.42
CA ALA A 185 -15.13 -3.35 -22.40
C ALA A 185 -14.61 -3.90 -21.06
N ARG A 186 -13.96 -3.06 -20.24
CA ARG A 186 -13.31 -3.50 -19.00
C ARG A 186 -13.04 -2.33 -18.07
N SER A 187 -13.07 -2.57 -16.76
CA SER A 187 -12.58 -1.61 -15.78
C SER A 187 -11.06 -1.47 -15.87
N LEU A 188 -10.54 -0.28 -15.60
CA LEU A 188 -9.08 -0.03 -15.60
C LEU A 188 -8.36 -0.88 -14.53
N TYR A 189 -9.03 -1.21 -13.42
CA TYR A 189 -8.44 -2.01 -12.35
C TYR A 189 -8.18 -3.47 -12.75
N GLU A 190 -8.78 -3.92 -13.86
CA GLU A 190 -8.57 -5.26 -14.41
C GLU A 190 -7.52 -5.27 -15.54
N LEU A 191 -6.76 -4.18 -15.70
CA LEU A 191 -5.65 -4.08 -16.65
C LEU A 191 -4.32 -4.59 -16.08
N GLU A 192 -4.31 -5.22 -14.90
CA GLU A 192 -3.17 -5.98 -14.35
C GLU A 192 -2.96 -7.31 -15.11
N ILE A 193 -2.75 -7.20 -16.42
CA ILE A 193 -2.56 -8.32 -17.33
C ILE A 193 -1.11 -8.31 -17.77
N GLU A 194 -0.39 -9.39 -17.50
CA GLU A 194 1.05 -9.52 -17.79
C GLU A 194 1.38 -9.18 -19.25
N ALA A 195 0.53 -9.61 -20.20
CA ALA A 195 0.69 -9.36 -21.63
C ALA A 195 0.68 -7.87 -22.04
N LEU A 196 0.20 -6.96 -21.18
CA LEU A 196 0.21 -5.52 -21.44
C LEU A 196 1.39 -4.81 -20.76
N HIS A 197 2.31 -5.55 -20.10
CA HIS A 197 3.47 -4.98 -19.40
C HIS A 197 4.36 -4.28 -20.41
N GLU A 198 4.65 -3.01 -20.13
CA GLU A 198 5.52 -2.19 -20.97
C GLU A 198 5.12 -2.19 -22.46
N ALA A 199 3.81 -2.16 -22.73
CA ALA A 199 3.26 -2.30 -24.08
C ALA A 199 3.00 -0.97 -24.79
N PHE A 200 2.94 0.15 -24.06
CA PHE A 200 2.45 1.42 -24.58
C PHE A 200 3.51 2.53 -24.51
N ASP A 201 3.58 3.36 -25.55
CA ASP A 201 4.41 4.57 -25.58
C ASP A 201 3.69 5.73 -24.86
N ILE A 202 2.36 5.75 -24.93
CA ILE A 202 1.51 6.80 -24.35
C ILE A 202 0.34 6.16 -23.61
N VAL A 203 0.10 6.60 -22.36
CA VAL A 203 -1.18 6.41 -21.66
C VAL A 203 -1.91 7.74 -21.68
N TYR A 204 -3.11 7.75 -22.24
CA TYR A 204 -3.99 8.91 -22.32
C TYR A 204 -5.16 8.72 -21.33
N PHE A 205 -5.26 9.62 -20.35
CA PHE A 205 -6.09 9.43 -19.17
C PHE A 205 -6.84 10.72 -18.74
N PRO A 206 -7.67 11.32 -19.62
CA PRO A 206 -8.45 12.49 -19.26
C PRO A 206 -9.80 12.11 -18.63
N GLY A 207 -10.33 12.93 -17.74
CA GLY A 207 -11.73 12.82 -17.35
C GLY A 207 -12.07 11.63 -16.46
N VAL A 208 -11.09 10.85 -16.00
CA VAL A 208 -11.34 9.59 -15.28
C VAL A 208 -10.87 9.62 -13.83
N LEU A 209 -9.69 10.17 -13.51
CA LEU A 209 -9.07 10.04 -12.19
C LEU A 209 -10.00 10.47 -11.03
N TYR A 210 -10.76 11.55 -11.19
CA TYR A 210 -11.71 12.06 -10.19
C TYR A 210 -12.94 11.15 -9.95
N HIS A 211 -13.20 10.18 -10.82
CA HIS A 211 -14.27 9.20 -10.68
C HIS A 211 -13.85 7.94 -9.93
N LEU A 212 -12.56 7.76 -9.66
CA LEU A 212 -12.01 6.50 -9.17
C LEU A 212 -12.07 6.41 -7.65
N SER A 213 -12.35 5.22 -7.14
CA SER A 213 -12.28 4.90 -5.72
C SER A 213 -10.84 4.87 -5.19
N ASP A 214 -9.88 4.46 -6.01
CA ASP A 214 -8.46 4.35 -5.68
C ASP A 214 -7.57 4.94 -6.80
N PRO A 215 -7.39 6.28 -6.82
CA PRO A 215 -6.62 6.95 -7.86
C PRO A 215 -5.14 6.55 -7.89
N LEU A 216 -4.51 6.24 -6.75
CA LEU A 216 -3.10 5.84 -6.69
C LEU A 216 -2.88 4.43 -7.27
N LEU A 217 -3.74 3.48 -6.93
CA LEU A 217 -3.68 2.14 -7.54
C LEU A 217 -3.87 2.22 -9.05
N ALA A 218 -4.83 3.03 -9.52
CA ALA A 218 -5.04 3.25 -10.95
C ALA A 218 -3.78 3.79 -11.66
N LEU A 219 -3.15 4.81 -11.09
CA LEU A 219 -1.90 5.36 -11.63
C LEU A 219 -0.77 4.31 -11.64
N ARG A 220 -0.66 3.45 -10.62
CA ARG A 220 0.33 2.35 -10.59
C ARG A 220 0.06 1.29 -11.67
N ILE A 221 -1.20 0.93 -11.88
CA ILE A 221 -1.59 -0.02 -12.94
C ILE A 221 -1.16 0.54 -14.30
N LEU A 222 -1.46 1.82 -14.55
CA LEU A 222 -1.12 2.52 -15.79
C LEU A 222 0.39 2.72 -15.96
N TYR A 223 1.12 3.01 -14.89
CA TYR A 223 2.58 3.09 -14.87
C TYR A 223 3.21 1.81 -15.42
N ASN A 224 2.73 0.65 -14.98
CA ASN A 224 3.24 -0.65 -15.42
C ASN A 224 2.87 -0.99 -16.89
N ARG A 225 1.95 -0.23 -17.52
CA ARG A 225 1.58 -0.41 -18.94
C ARG A 225 2.53 0.34 -19.87
N LEU A 226 3.20 1.38 -19.38
CA LEU A 226 4.10 2.18 -20.21
C LEU A 226 5.41 1.45 -20.46
N LYS A 227 5.97 1.60 -21.66
CA LYS A 227 7.37 1.31 -21.93
C LYS A 227 8.26 2.25 -21.13
N ILE A 228 9.52 1.85 -20.94
CA ILE A 228 10.54 2.76 -20.42
C ILE A 228 10.68 3.95 -21.39
N GLY A 229 10.60 5.17 -20.86
CA GLY A 229 10.57 6.42 -21.64
C GLY A 229 9.18 6.83 -22.13
N GLY A 230 8.15 6.01 -21.89
CA GLY A 230 6.77 6.33 -22.24
C GLY A 230 6.19 7.46 -21.38
N ILE A 231 5.09 8.08 -21.84
CA ILE A 231 4.42 9.19 -21.16
C ILE A 231 3.00 8.87 -20.71
N ILE A 232 2.58 9.46 -19.60
CA ILE A 232 1.17 9.55 -19.22
C ILE A 232 0.67 10.99 -19.35
N ILE A 233 -0.54 11.13 -19.89
CA ILE A 233 -1.27 12.39 -20.04
C ILE A 233 -2.51 12.31 -19.17
N VAL A 234 -2.62 13.15 -18.14
CA VAL A 234 -3.70 13.08 -17.14
C VAL A 234 -4.49 14.39 -17.14
N GLU A 235 -5.81 14.31 -17.31
CA GLU A 235 -6.72 15.42 -17.02
C GLU A 235 -7.67 15.02 -15.91
N THR A 236 -7.85 15.91 -14.94
CA THR A 236 -8.69 15.66 -13.78
C THR A 236 -9.28 16.96 -13.21
N GLU A 237 -10.22 16.81 -12.28
CA GLU A 237 -10.87 17.94 -11.63
C GLU A 237 -9.99 18.51 -10.50
N VAL A 238 -9.90 19.83 -10.46
CA VAL A 238 -9.25 20.55 -9.35
C VAL A 238 -10.29 21.10 -8.37
N PRO A 239 -9.97 21.24 -7.07
CA PRO A 239 -10.89 21.75 -6.08
C PRO A 239 -11.37 23.19 -6.35
N VAL A 240 -12.62 23.46 -5.97
CA VAL A 240 -13.28 24.77 -6.10
C VAL A 240 -12.80 25.78 -5.07
N ALA A 241 -12.50 25.29 -3.88
CA ALA A 241 -11.94 26.07 -2.78
C ALA A 241 -10.41 26.02 -2.84
N LYS A 242 -9.73 26.93 -2.12
CA LYS A 242 -8.27 26.87 -1.89
C LYS A 242 -7.91 25.72 -0.93
N VAL A 243 -8.23 24.49 -1.34
CA VAL A 243 -7.86 23.26 -0.65
C VAL A 243 -7.14 22.37 -1.66
N ASP A 244 -6.13 21.64 -1.22
CA ASP A 244 -5.27 20.86 -2.11
C ASP A 244 -5.93 19.54 -2.55
N LEU A 245 -6.83 19.00 -1.73
CA LEU A 245 -7.56 17.78 -2.02
C LEU A 245 -8.98 17.90 -1.48
N SER A 246 -9.96 17.45 -2.26
CA SER A 246 -11.35 17.30 -1.85
C SER A 246 -11.79 15.86 -2.09
N TYR A 247 -12.46 15.27 -1.10
CA TYR A 247 -13.04 13.93 -1.16
C TYR A 247 -14.53 13.98 -0.79
N GLY A 248 -15.34 13.27 -1.57
CA GLY A 248 -16.78 13.12 -1.39
C GLY A 248 -17.57 13.61 -2.60
N PRO A 249 -18.85 13.21 -2.72
CA PRO A 249 -19.70 13.65 -3.82
C PRO A 249 -19.81 15.17 -3.79
N ASN A 250 -19.20 15.81 -4.78
CA ASN A 250 -19.24 17.27 -4.92
C ASN A 250 -20.73 17.67 -4.95
N ARG A 251 -21.18 18.57 -4.05
CA ARG A 251 -22.60 18.93 -3.85
C ARG A 251 -23.22 19.44 -5.17
N GLY A 252 -23.73 18.52 -6.00
CA GLY A 252 -24.26 18.79 -7.34
C GLY A 252 -23.94 17.76 -8.43
N ALA A 253 -22.99 16.84 -8.25
CA ALA A 253 -22.66 15.84 -9.28
C ALA A 253 -22.40 14.46 -8.66
N ALA A 254 -23.36 13.55 -8.83
CA ALA A 254 -23.48 12.26 -8.13
C ALA A 254 -22.35 11.23 -8.37
N ASN A 255 -21.29 11.55 -9.10
CA ASN A 255 -20.30 10.57 -9.56
C ASN A 255 -18.83 10.99 -9.37
N LYS A 256 -18.54 12.13 -8.74
CA LYS A 256 -17.18 12.66 -8.58
C LYS A 256 -16.70 12.44 -7.15
N LEU A 257 -15.64 11.67 -6.96
CA LEU A 257 -15.12 11.27 -5.65
C LEU A 257 -13.96 12.14 -5.18
N PHE A 258 -13.05 12.50 -6.09
CA PHE A 258 -11.84 13.25 -5.76
C PHE A 258 -11.69 14.49 -6.63
N ALA A 259 -11.16 15.56 -6.07
CA ALA A 259 -10.57 16.66 -6.84
C ALA A 259 -9.24 17.01 -6.18
N CYS A 260 -8.17 17.18 -6.95
CA CYS A 260 -6.82 17.41 -6.42
C CYS A 260 -6.15 18.61 -7.09
N SER A 261 -5.31 19.33 -6.36
CA SER A 261 -4.48 20.41 -6.90
C SER A 261 -3.39 19.82 -7.80
N PRO A 262 -2.79 20.63 -8.70
CA PRO A 262 -1.65 20.19 -9.51
C PRO A 262 -0.48 19.63 -8.70
N ASP A 263 -0.28 20.10 -7.47
CA ASP A 263 0.79 19.64 -6.59
C ASP A 263 0.47 18.27 -5.97
N VAL A 264 -0.77 18.05 -5.51
CA VAL A 264 -1.20 16.73 -5.02
C VAL A 264 -1.15 15.70 -6.15
N LEU A 265 -1.58 16.08 -7.35
CA LEU A 265 -1.49 15.20 -8.51
C LEU A 265 -0.04 14.85 -8.86
N ARG A 266 0.90 15.82 -8.72
CA ARG A 266 2.34 15.58 -8.87
C ARG A 266 2.82 14.50 -7.90
N GLU A 267 2.55 14.68 -6.61
CA GLU A 267 2.95 13.75 -5.56
C GLU A 267 2.40 12.34 -5.81
N TRP A 268 1.14 12.22 -6.24
CA TRP A 268 0.54 10.92 -6.56
C TRP A 268 1.22 10.21 -7.73
N LEU A 269 1.69 10.97 -8.72
CA LEU A 269 2.45 10.41 -9.84
C LEU A 269 3.86 10.03 -9.42
N GLU A 270 4.52 10.83 -8.58
CA GLU A 270 5.82 10.47 -7.99
C GLU A 270 5.70 9.16 -7.18
N ASP A 271 4.67 9.04 -6.34
CA ASP A 271 4.37 7.83 -5.58
C ASP A 271 4.10 6.63 -6.49
N ALA A 272 3.37 6.83 -7.58
CA ALA A 272 3.12 5.81 -8.60
C ALA A 272 4.38 5.43 -9.42
N GLY A 273 5.49 6.17 -9.25
CA GLY A 273 6.82 5.87 -9.81
C GLY A 273 7.18 6.69 -11.05
N PHE A 274 6.38 7.69 -11.42
CA PHE A 274 6.68 8.56 -12.55
C PHE A 274 7.74 9.60 -12.21
N THR A 275 8.41 10.14 -13.23
CA THR A 275 9.47 11.15 -13.09
C THR A 275 9.25 12.29 -14.10
N SER A 276 10.05 13.36 -14.04
CA SER A 276 9.99 14.47 -15.00
C SER A 276 8.56 15.05 -15.17
N ILE A 277 7.88 15.25 -14.05
CA ILE A 277 6.46 15.61 -13.99
C ILE A 277 6.26 17.11 -14.23
N VAL A 278 5.30 17.49 -15.08
CA VAL A 278 4.97 18.90 -15.35
C VAL A 278 3.48 19.16 -15.17
N THR A 279 3.11 19.72 -14.02
CA THR A 279 1.71 19.97 -13.61
C THR A 279 1.30 21.44 -13.76
N GLY A 280 0.01 21.67 -13.98
CA GLY A 280 -0.57 23.00 -13.94
C GLY A 280 -2.08 23.04 -14.15
N THR A 281 -2.69 24.17 -13.84
CA THR A 281 -4.12 24.39 -14.04
C THR A 281 -4.35 25.25 -15.27
N LEU A 282 -5.04 24.71 -16.27
CA LEU A 282 -5.46 25.48 -17.44
C LEU A 282 -6.92 25.88 -17.25
N ARG A 283 -7.15 27.14 -16.86
CA ARG A 283 -8.52 27.64 -16.68
C ARG A 283 -9.25 27.66 -18.01
N ARG A 284 -10.52 27.23 -18.04
CA ARG A 284 -11.42 27.53 -19.15
C ARG A 284 -11.78 29.01 -19.06
N ALA A 285 -11.46 29.79 -20.08
CA ALA A 285 -11.97 31.15 -20.20
C ALA A 285 -13.45 31.05 -20.58
N GLU A 286 -14.35 31.10 -19.60
CA GLU A 286 -15.75 31.42 -19.90
C GLU A 286 -15.86 32.93 -20.04
N ALA A 287 -16.43 33.32 -21.17
CA ALA A 287 -16.67 34.68 -21.59
C ALA A 287 -17.20 35.55 -20.44
N ILE A 288 -16.48 36.64 -20.18
CA ILE A 288 -17.09 37.87 -19.68
C ILE A 288 -18.24 38.20 -20.66
N ALA A 289 -19.47 38.23 -20.15
CA ALA A 289 -20.71 38.66 -20.78
C ALA A 289 -21.52 37.64 -21.61
N LYS A 290 -22.56 37.06 -20.99
CA LYS A 290 -23.95 37.48 -21.25
C LYS A 290 -24.91 37.04 -20.13
N LYS A 291 -25.78 37.99 -19.78
CA LYS A 291 -26.81 37.97 -18.72
C LYS A 291 -27.92 36.96 -18.98
N GLU A 292 -28.51 36.54 -17.86
CA GLU A 292 -29.91 36.18 -17.62
C GLU A 292 -30.41 34.74 -17.83
N LYS A 293 -30.80 34.16 -16.67
CA LYS A 293 -31.90 33.22 -16.39
C LYS A 293 -31.70 31.72 -16.70
N HIS A 294 -31.74 30.97 -15.59
CA HIS A 294 -32.13 29.54 -15.44
C HIS A 294 -31.21 28.47 -16.03
N GLN A 295 -30.15 28.12 -15.28
CA GLN A 295 -29.80 26.76 -14.82
C GLN A 295 -28.41 26.80 -14.13
N PRO A 296 -28.16 26.09 -13.01
CA PRO A 296 -26.83 26.10 -12.41
C PRO A 296 -25.91 25.11 -13.14
N MET A 297 -25.20 25.58 -14.17
CA MET A 297 -23.92 24.97 -14.57
C MET A 297 -22.80 25.65 -13.79
N ARG A 298 -22.21 24.93 -12.84
CA ARG A 298 -20.91 25.26 -12.24
C ARG A 298 -19.86 24.38 -12.90
N HIS A 299 -19.14 24.90 -13.89
CA HIS A 299 -17.91 24.28 -14.37
C HIS A 299 -16.72 25.06 -13.84
N LEU A 300 -15.91 24.34 -13.07
CA LEU A 300 -14.75 24.80 -12.31
C LEU A 300 -13.47 24.39 -13.06
N PRO A 301 -12.29 24.94 -12.70
CA PRO A 301 -11.10 24.82 -13.54
C PRO A 301 -10.71 23.37 -13.85
N GLN A 302 -10.11 23.15 -15.04
CA GLN A 302 -9.57 21.86 -15.45
C GLN A 302 -8.10 21.77 -15.04
N GLY A 303 -7.71 20.65 -14.44
CA GLY A 303 -6.32 20.31 -14.16
C GLY A 303 -5.81 19.45 -15.31
N HIS A 304 -4.80 19.92 -16.02
CA HIS A 304 -4.18 19.22 -17.15
C HIS A 304 -2.74 18.89 -16.76
N LEU A 305 -2.22 17.72 -17.14
CA LEU A 305 -0.86 17.27 -16.81
C LEU A 305 -0.26 16.33 -17.87
N LEU A 306 1.04 16.50 -18.15
CA LEU A 306 1.87 15.60 -18.94
C LEU A 306 3.14 15.13 -18.18
N VAL A 307 3.48 13.84 -18.28
CA VAL A 307 4.53 13.19 -17.46
C VAL A 307 5.28 12.09 -18.22
N VAL A 308 6.60 11.91 -17.96
CA VAL A 308 7.44 10.83 -18.50
C VAL A 308 7.76 9.74 -17.45
N ARG A 309 7.94 8.50 -17.90
CA ARG A 309 8.56 7.42 -17.14
C ARG A 309 10.06 7.33 -17.49
N GLU A 310 10.95 7.87 -16.68
CA GLU A 310 12.40 7.71 -16.91
C GLU A 310 12.94 6.46 -16.22
N ALA A 311 13.73 5.65 -16.92
CA ALA A 311 14.62 4.67 -16.29
C ALA A 311 16.00 4.79 -16.91
N ASN A 312 16.95 5.34 -16.14
CA ASN A 312 18.37 5.13 -16.32
C ASN A 312 19.05 5.10 -14.94
N LEU A 313 19.42 3.91 -14.51
CA LEU A 313 20.52 3.72 -13.57
C LEU A 313 21.83 4.03 -14.33
N MET A 314 22.72 4.78 -13.68
CA MET A 314 24.12 5.07 -14.03
C MET A 314 24.36 6.26 -14.98
N LYS A 315 24.71 7.41 -14.38
CA LYS A 315 26.02 8.06 -14.59
C LYS A 315 26.25 9.11 -13.52
N ASP A 316 27.41 8.98 -12.87
CA ASP A 316 28.02 9.96 -11.98
C ASP A 316 28.14 11.32 -12.69
N GLU A 317 27.73 12.41 -12.05
CA GLU A 317 28.40 13.71 -12.13
C GLU A 317 27.86 14.68 -11.06
N GLU A 318 28.79 15.39 -10.44
CA GLU A 318 28.62 16.34 -9.34
C GLU A 318 27.69 17.50 -9.71
N VAL A 319 26.72 17.82 -8.84
CA VAL A 319 26.05 19.12 -8.85
C VAL A 319 26.07 19.72 -7.45
N VAL A 320 26.87 20.78 -7.34
CA VAL A 320 26.97 21.70 -6.21
C VAL A 320 25.60 22.35 -5.97
N ILE A 321 25.04 22.17 -4.77
CA ILE A 321 23.84 22.92 -4.34
C ILE A 321 24.30 24.03 -3.40
N THR A 322 24.21 25.26 -3.88
CA THR A 322 24.27 26.49 -3.06
C THR A 322 22.97 26.65 -2.27
N GLU A 323 23.13 27.06 -1.02
CA GLU A 323 22.07 27.32 -0.04
C GLU A 323 21.05 28.39 -0.49
N ALA A 324 19.78 28.20 -0.13
CA ALA A 324 18.85 29.30 0.13
C ALA A 324 17.88 28.92 1.25
N HIS A 325 17.76 29.84 2.21
CA HIS A 325 17.09 29.73 3.50
C HIS A 325 15.54 29.70 3.46
N ALA A 326 14.98 29.01 4.48
CA ALA A 326 13.83 29.32 5.35
C ALA A 326 12.62 30.09 4.75
N SER A 327 11.34 29.77 4.96
CA SER A 327 10.65 29.28 6.15
C SER A 327 9.16 29.05 5.82
N SER A 328 8.48 28.16 6.54
CA SER A 328 7.23 28.43 7.29
C SER A 328 6.49 27.13 7.60
N ARG A 329 5.87 27.10 8.79
CA ARG A 329 5.24 25.95 9.43
C ARG A 329 3.80 25.77 8.92
N SER A 330 3.41 24.54 8.63
CA SER A 330 2.05 24.05 8.90
C SER A 330 2.03 22.52 9.05
N SER A 331 1.12 22.09 9.90
CA SER A 331 0.92 20.77 10.50
C SER A 331 0.59 19.65 9.51
N VAL A 332 1.38 18.56 9.57
CA VAL A 332 1.22 17.36 8.73
C VAL A 332 0.22 16.39 9.37
N VAL A 333 -0.90 16.16 8.68
CA VAL A 333 -1.75 14.97 8.85
C VAL A 333 -1.03 13.81 8.15
N THR A 334 -0.55 12.83 8.90
CA THR A 334 0.21 11.68 8.37
C THR A 334 -0.71 10.48 8.20
N THR A 335 -1.06 10.15 6.95
CA THR A 335 -1.52 8.80 6.55
C THR A 335 -0.46 8.24 5.61
N VAL A 336 0.16 7.10 5.97
CA VAL A 336 1.21 6.47 5.16
C VAL A 336 0.85 5.01 4.89
N VAL A 337 0.80 4.67 3.60
CA VAL A 337 0.79 3.31 3.04
C VAL A 337 2.23 2.79 3.01
N THR A 338 2.47 1.54 3.42
CA THR A 338 3.79 0.89 3.36
C THR A 338 3.85 -0.12 2.21
N THR A 339 5.00 -0.24 1.55
CA THR A 339 5.30 -1.31 0.59
C THR A 339 6.09 -2.43 1.27
N THR A 340 5.46 -3.60 1.40
CA THR A 340 5.94 -4.90 0.89
C THR A 340 4.76 -5.87 1.07
N GLU A 341 4.23 -6.33 -0.07
CA GLU A 341 2.92 -7.00 -0.22
C GLU A 341 1.70 -6.06 -0.12
N ALA A 342 0.80 -6.17 -1.09
CA ALA A 342 -0.43 -5.38 -1.18
C ALA A 342 -1.18 -5.35 0.18
N PRO A 343 -1.69 -4.19 0.64
CA PRO A 343 -2.48 -4.14 1.85
C PRO A 343 -3.72 -5.04 1.73
N PHE A 344 -3.94 -5.87 2.75
CA PHE A 344 -5.24 -6.52 2.96
C PHE A 344 -6.31 -5.45 3.21
N PRO A 345 -7.61 -5.73 2.96
CA PRO A 345 -8.64 -4.70 2.82
C PRO A 345 -8.70 -3.69 3.99
N SER A 346 -8.89 -2.42 3.64
CA SER A 346 -9.17 -1.27 4.52
C SER A 346 -10.34 -1.51 5.50
N PRO A 347 -10.45 -0.75 6.60
CA PRO A 347 -10.88 -1.30 7.88
C PRO A 347 -12.40 -1.58 7.95
N LEU A 348 -12.73 -2.70 8.62
CA LEU A 348 -14.08 -3.07 9.07
C LEU A 348 -14.75 -2.01 9.97
N PHE A 349 -13.99 -1.04 10.49
CA PHE A 349 -14.43 -0.06 11.49
C PHE A 349 -14.02 1.36 11.07
N SER A 350 -14.88 2.34 11.35
CA SER A 350 -14.56 3.76 11.10
C SER A 350 -13.47 4.26 12.05
N ALA A 351 -12.77 5.32 11.62
CA ALA A 351 -11.76 5.97 12.45
C ALA A 351 -12.34 6.47 13.79
N ASP A 352 -13.57 7.01 13.78
CA ASP A 352 -14.25 7.50 14.98
C ASP A 352 -14.54 6.39 15.99
N SER A 353 -15.03 5.23 15.54
CA SER A 353 -15.30 4.09 16.40
C SER A 353 -14.01 3.53 17.02
N LEU A 354 -12.93 3.45 16.24
CA LEU A 354 -11.62 3.03 16.74
C LEU A 354 -11.04 4.06 17.73
N ASN A 355 -11.17 5.36 17.46
CA ASN A 355 -10.72 6.43 18.35
C ASN A 355 -11.46 6.42 19.70
N ALA A 356 -12.77 6.12 19.69
CA ALA A 356 -13.56 6.04 20.90
C ALA A 356 -13.14 4.86 21.80
N ALA A 357 -12.68 3.76 21.22
CA ALA A 357 -12.33 2.52 21.93
C ALA A 357 -10.83 2.38 22.28
N ALA A 358 -9.94 2.83 21.40
CA ALA A 358 -8.48 2.68 21.58
C ALA A 358 -7.95 3.53 22.74
N ARG A 359 -6.85 3.10 23.36
CA ARG A 359 -6.22 3.80 24.49
C ARG A 359 -4.70 3.82 24.33
N VAL A 360 -4.06 4.83 24.92
CA VAL A 360 -2.60 4.94 24.98
C VAL A 360 -2.03 3.92 25.98
N TRP A 361 -1.00 3.18 25.58
CA TRP A 361 -0.24 2.31 26.47
C TRP A 361 0.57 3.14 27.46
N GLN A 362 0.56 2.74 28.73
CA GLN A 362 1.13 3.52 29.82
C GLN A 362 2.57 3.10 30.13
N SER A 363 3.41 4.06 30.51
CA SER A 363 4.76 3.78 30.98
C SER A 363 4.75 3.18 32.39
N THR A 364 5.75 2.35 32.70
CA THR A 364 5.97 1.86 34.06
C THR A 364 6.31 3.00 35.01
N SER A 365 5.64 3.04 36.16
CA SER A 365 5.79 4.12 37.14
C SER A 365 7.18 4.15 37.77
N ARG A 366 7.80 2.98 38.02
CA ARG A 366 9.14 2.84 38.58
C ARG A 366 10.01 1.99 37.67
N ASN A 367 11.33 2.19 37.75
CA ASN A 367 12.26 1.43 36.92
C ASN A 367 12.30 -0.03 37.42
N TYR A 368 11.95 -0.96 36.53
CA TYR A 368 12.11 -2.40 36.74
C TYR A 368 11.43 -2.97 38.00
N ASP A 369 10.35 -2.34 38.46
CA ASP A 369 9.54 -2.81 39.61
C ASP A 369 8.86 -4.17 39.38
N TRP A 370 8.78 -4.57 38.12
CA TRP A 370 8.36 -5.87 37.66
C TRP A 370 9.45 -6.96 37.79
N CYS A 371 10.72 -6.60 37.99
CA CYS A 371 11.80 -7.59 38.07
C CYS A 371 11.91 -8.19 39.49
N TYR A 372 11.39 -9.40 39.66
CA TYR A 372 11.56 -10.21 40.88
C TYR A 372 12.64 -11.28 40.66
N PRO A 373 13.40 -11.70 41.70
CA PRO A 373 14.29 -12.85 41.57
C PRO A 373 13.52 -14.08 41.06
N GLY A 374 13.87 -14.57 39.89
CA GLY A 374 13.38 -15.83 39.35
C GLY A 374 14.32 -16.97 39.72
N ILE A 375 13.78 -18.19 39.83
CA ILE A 375 14.59 -19.41 39.82
C ILE A 375 14.73 -19.79 38.34
N TRP A 376 15.95 -19.73 37.79
CA TRP A 376 16.26 -20.28 36.48
C TRP A 376 16.88 -21.67 36.71
N ASP A 377 16.03 -22.71 36.78
CA ASP A 377 16.47 -24.12 36.84
C ASP A 377 15.52 -25.05 36.03
N GLY A 378 14.88 -24.53 34.99
CA GLY A 378 14.05 -25.32 34.07
C GLY A 378 12.62 -24.82 33.88
N PRO A 379 11.66 -25.68 33.49
CA PRO A 379 10.35 -25.31 32.92
C PRO A 379 9.34 -24.73 33.92
N GLU A 380 9.74 -24.42 35.16
CA GLU A 380 8.84 -23.83 36.15
C GLU A 380 8.59 -22.34 35.82
N LYS A 381 7.36 -22.09 35.39
CA LYS A 381 6.85 -20.79 34.95
C LYS A 381 6.80 -19.84 36.13
N SER A 382 7.38 -18.65 35.98
CA SER A 382 7.10 -17.59 36.95
C SER A 382 5.71 -17.01 36.71
N ASP A 383 4.88 -17.01 37.74
CA ASP A 383 3.59 -16.29 37.78
C ASP A 383 3.78 -14.78 37.99
N VAL A 384 5.04 -14.31 38.06
CA VAL A 384 5.39 -12.91 38.32
C VAL A 384 6.50 -12.42 37.41
N GLY A 385 6.50 -11.12 37.16
CA GLY A 385 7.51 -10.43 36.37
C GLY A 385 7.11 -10.25 34.92
N LEU A 386 7.89 -10.75 33.96
CA LEU A 386 7.65 -10.53 32.53
C LEU A 386 6.93 -11.73 31.88
N ILE A 387 5.65 -11.55 31.57
CA ILE A 387 4.75 -12.60 31.10
C ILE A 387 4.42 -12.35 29.63
N TYR A 388 4.87 -13.24 28.75
CA TYR A 388 4.55 -13.20 27.32
C TYR A 388 3.48 -14.24 26.96
N ILE A 389 2.36 -13.79 26.40
CA ILE A 389 1.32 -14.68 25.87
C ILE A 389 1.73 -15.12 24.46
N LYS A 390 2.09 -16.40 24.31
CA LYS A 390 2.67 -16.91 23.08
C LYS A 390 1.56 -17.39 22.12
N ILE A 391 1.18 -16.52 21.19
CA ILE A 391 0.21 -16.88 20.14
C ILE A 391 0.95 -17.61 19.01
N PRO A 392 0.44 -18.74 18.49
CA PRO A 392 1.05 -19.42 17.35
C PRO A 392 1.17 -18.50 16.13
N LYS A 393 2.35 -18.54 15.49
CA LYS A 393 2.64 -17.88 14.21
C LYS A 393 2.57 -16.34 14.20
N THR A 394 2.59 -15.71 15.36
CA THR A 394 2.81 -14.26 15.53
C THR A 394 4.28 -13.95 15.88
N SER A 395 5.23 -14.57 15.16
CA SER A 395 6.68 -14.49 15.49
C SER A 395 7.03 -15.04 16.89
N SER A 396 6.30 -16.08 17.31
CA SER A 396 6.32 -16.58 18.68
C SER A 396 7.68 -17.01 19.22
N SER A 397 8.58 -17.58 18.41
CA SER A 397 9.94 -17.94 18.85
C SER A 397 10.82 -16.71 19.09
N THR A 398 10.79 -15.74 18.18
CA THR A 398 11.53 -14.47 18.34
C THR A 398 11.03 -13.69 19.55
N SER A 399 9.71 -13.64 19.78
CA SER A 399 9.14 -12.94 20.94
C SER A 399 9.46 -13.63 22.27
N VAL A 400 9.52 -14.97 22.29
CA VAL A 400 10.05 -15.73 23.44
C VAL A 400 11.50 -15.36 23.71
N ALA A 401 12.32 -15.31 22.66
CA ALA A 401 13.73 -14.93 22.77
C ALA A 401 13.87 -13.52 23.36
N ILE A 402 13.09 -12.55 22.88
CA ILE A 402 13.07 -11.18 23.41
C ILE A 402 12.64 -11.19 24.89
N ASN A 403 11.57 -11.91 25.23
CA ASN A 403 11.08 -12.01 26.60
C ASN A 403 12.15 -12.53 27.57
N ALA A 404 12.80 -13.64 27.21
CA ALA A 404 13.89 -14.21 28.00
C ALA A 404 15.10 -13.26 28.06
N HIS A 405 15.48 -12.67 26.92
CA HIS A 405 16.63 -11.77 26.88
C HIS A 405 16.44 -10.55 27.79
N ILE A 406 15.28 -9.90 27.74
CA ILE A 406 14.92 -8.80 28.65
C ILE A 406 15.05 -9.25 30.10
N ALA A 407 14.47 -10.40 30.47
CA ALA A 407 14.48 -10.89 31.84
C ALA A 407 15.90 -11.17 32.36
N HIS A 408 16.77 -11.74 31.54
CA HIS A 408 18.17 -11.99 31.90
C HIS A 408 18.98 -10.69 31.98
N GLN A 409 18.85 -9.78 31.00
CA GLN A 409 19.64 -8.54 30.97
C GLN A 409 19.22 -7.54 32.04
N VAL A 410 17.91 -7.38 32.28
CA VAL A 410 17.40 -6.56 33.37
C VAL A 410 17.78 -7.19 34.72
N GLY A 411 17.60 -8.51 34.88
CA GLY A 411 17.91 -9.22 36.12
C GLY A 411 19.36 -9.02 36.55
N ARG A 412 20.31 -9.15 35.61
CA ARG A 412 21.75 -8.92 35.86
C ARG A 412 22.06 -7.48 36.29
N ARG A 413 21.27 -6.50 35.85
CA ARG A 413 21.47 -5.09 36.17
C ARG A 413 20.86 -4.70 37.52
N VAL A 414 19.72 -5.30 37.91
CA VAL A 414 18.91 -4.78 39.02
C VAL A 414 18.80 -5.70 40.23
N LEU A 415 19.04 -7.01 40.07
CA LEU A 415 18.92 -7.95 41.19
C LEU A 415 20.20 -7.99 42.02
N PRO A 416 20.10 -8.02 43.37
CA PRO A 416 21.26 -8.03 44.25
C PRO A 416 21.98 -9.38 44.19
N SER A 417 23.31 -9.35 44.27
CA SER A 417 24.16 -10.55 44.13
C SER A 417 23.91 -11.67 45.15
N ARG A 418 23.19 -11.37 46.24
CA ARG A 418 22.83 -12.33 47.30
C ARG A 418 21.44 -12.98 47.13
N ALA A 419 20.62 -12.55 46.16
CA ALA A 419 19.31 -13.13 45.88
C ALA A 419 19.36 -14.40 45.00
N ALA A 420 20.56 -14.75 44.50
CA ALA A 420 20.82 -15.88 43.63
C ALA A 420 21.11 -17.15 44.44
N LYS A 421 20.14 -18.07 44.54
CA LYS A 421 20.42 -19.47 44.96
C LYS A 421 20.85 -20.37 43.79
N SER A 422 21.06 -19.83 42.60
CA SER A 422 21.75 -20.45 41.46
C SER A 422 22.32 -19.32 40.57
N ALA A 423 23.31 -19.61 39.74
CA ALA A 423 24.25 -18.64 39.15
C ALA A 423 23.67 -17.59 38.16
N ASP A 424 22.35 -17.48 38.00
CA ASP A 424 21.74 -16.61 37.00
C ASP A 424 20.85 -15.54 37.63
N HIS A 425 21.33 -14.29 37.61
CA HIS A 425 20.59 -13.11 38.08
C HIS A 425 19.48 -12.78 37.07
N VAL A 426 18.33 -13.43 37.16
CA VAL A 426 17.25 -13.34 36.15
C VAL A 426 15.94 -12.86 36.77
N CYS A 427 15.25 -11.94 36.09
CA CYS A 427 13.90 -11.56 36.47
C CYS A 427 12.93 -12.72 36.24
N GLY A 428 11.95 -12.93 37.14
CA GLY A 428 10.85 -13.85 36.90
C GLY A 428 10.20 -13.58 35.54
N HIS A 429 10.07 -14.62 34.72
CA HIS A 429 9.44 -14.51 33.41
C HIS A 429 8.74 -15.82 33.01
N SER A 430 7.76 -15.73 32.12
CA SER A 430 7.07 -16.88 31.54
C SER A 430 6.67 -16.64 30.09
N HIS A 431 6.58 -17.72 29.32
CA HIS A 431 6.30 -17.66 27.89
C HIS A 431 5.74 -19.00 27.40
N ASP A 432 4.45 -19.08 27.15
CA ASP A 432 3.84 -20.36 26.78
C ASP A 432 2.60 -20.17 25.94
N HIS A 433 2.24 -21.23 25.22
CA HIS A 433 1.01 -21.31 24.44
C HIS A 433 -0.25 -21.50 25.31
N PHE A 434 -0.26 -20.96 26.53
CA PHE A 434 -1.46 -20.95 27.36
C PHE A 434 -2.39 -19.80 26.95
N LYS A 435 -3.69 -19.98 27.18
CA LYS A 435 -4.69 -18.92 27.03
C LYS A 435 -4.55 -17.92 28.19
N ALA A 436 -4.69 -16.63 27.94
CA ALA A 436 -4.48 -15.58 28.95
C ALA A 436 -5.38 -15.73 30.19
N GLN A 437 -6.53 -16.38 30.08
CA GLN A 437 -7.38 -16.79 31.20
C GLN A 437 -6.66 -17.60 32.30
N THR A 438 -5.53 -18.25 32.00
CA THR A 438 -4.75 -19.02 32.98
C THR A 438 -3.71 -18.16 33.71
N VAL A 439 -3.58 -16.87 33.37
CA VAL A 439 -2.58 -15.97 33.95
C VAL A 439 -3.10 -15.33 35.22
N ARG A 440 -2.32 -15.43 36.29
CA ARG A 440 -2.56 -14.70 37.54
C ARG A 440 -1.86 -13.35 37.50
N ARG A 441 -2.59 -12.27 37.20
CA ARG A 441 -2.02 -10.92 37.18
C ARG A 441 -1.72 -10.44 38.60
N ARG A 442 -0.44 -10.22 38.93
CA ARG A 442 -0.04 -9.36 40.05
C ARG A 442 0.16 -7.92 39.54
N ASN A 443 -0.16 -6.93 40.37
CA ASN A 443 -0.14 -5.50 39.99
C ASN A 443 1.22 -5.00 39.46
N THR A 444 2.29 -5.72 39.74
CA THR A 444 3.66 -5.37 39.33
C THR A 444 4.17 -6.17 38.14
N SER A 445 3.43 -7.15 37.62
CA SER A 445 3.89 -7.93 36.45
C SER A 445 3.58 -7.20 35.14
N LEU A 446 4.48 -7.34 34.17
CA LEU A 446 4.27 -6.87 32.79
C LEU A 446 3.73 -8.03 31.95
N ILE A 447 2.49 -7.87 31.49
CA ILE A 447 1.85 -8.82 30.57
C ILE A 447 1.87 -8.22 29.17
N TRP A 448 2.42 -8.97 28.22
CA TRP A 448 2.48 -8.51 26.84
C TRP A 448 2.27 -9.62 25.82
N THR A 449 1.90 -9.22 24.62
CA THR A 449 1.89 -10.10 23.45
C THR A 449 2.15 -9.32 22.17
N ILE A 450 2.23 -10.03 21.05
CA ILE A 450 2.30 -9.43 19.71
C ILE A 450 1.27 -10.14 18.82
N LEU A 451 0.48 -9.34 18.14
CA LEU A 451 -0.53 -9.77 17.18
C LEU A 451 0.06 -9.78 15.78
N ARG A 452 -0.62 -10.46 14.86
CA ARG A 452 -0.27 -10.48 13.43
C ARG A 452 -1.53 -10.26 12.62
N ASP A 453 -1.38 -9.82 11.37
CA ASP A 453 -2.52 -9.86 10.44
C ASP A 453 -3.12 -11.28 10.42
N PRO A 454 -4.44 -11.44 10.68
CA PRO A 454 -5.06 -12.76 10.82
C PRO A 454 -4.89 -13.66 9.59
N ALA A 455 -4.90 -13.10 8.38
CA ALA A 455 -4.70 -13.87 7.15
C ALA A 455 -3.24 -14.33 7.02
N ARG A 456 -2.28 -13.42 7.21
CA ARG A 456 -0.84 -13.76 7.19
C ARG A 456 -0.48 -14.79 8.25
N ARG A 457 -1.07 -14.69 9.44
CA ARG A 457 -0.92 -15.67 10.53
C ARG A 457 -1.42 -17.04 10.09
N CYS A 458 -2.64 -17.11 9.56
CA CYS A 458 -3.28 -18.35 9.13
C CYS A 458 -2.50 -19.05 8.00
N VAL A 459 -2.08 -18.30 6.97
CA VAL A 459 -1.24 -18.82 5.88
C VAL A 459 0.08 -19.36 6.42
N SER A 460 0.71 -18.63 7.35
CA SER A 460 1.95 -19.05 7.98
C SER A 460 1.78 -20.33 8.79
N GLU A 461 0.62 -20.50 9.43
CA GLU A 461 0.25 -21.70 10.19
C GLU A 461 0.11 -22.92 9.30
N PHE A 462 -0.71 -22.83 8.25
CA PHE A 462 -0.90 -23.91 7.29
C PHE A 462 0.41 -24.38 6.68
N ASN A 463 1.23 -23.44 6.19
CA ASN A 463 2.52 -23.81 5.59
C ASN A 463 3.49 -24.45 6.59
N HIS A 464 3.45 -24.04 7.85
CA HIS A 464 4.35 -24.58 8.87
C HIS A 464 3.92 -25.95 9.37
N PHE A 465 2.66 -26.12 9.74
CA PHE A 465 2.20 -27.36 10.38
C PHE A 465 1.74 -28.41 9.38
N ASN A 466 1.03 -28.03 8.32
CA ASN A 466 0.53 -28.98 7.32
C ASN A 466 1.58 -29.28 6.26
N VAL A 467 2.11 -28.25 5.61
CA VAL A 467 3.03 -28.45 4.48
C VAL A 467 4.41 -28.90 4.97
N ALA A 468 5.05 -28.14 5.86
CA ALA A 468 6.43 -28.44 6.28
C ALA A 468 6.54 -29.67 7.19
N ARG A 469 5.75 -29.73 8.26
CA ARG A 469 5.88 -30.79 9.29
C ARG A 469 5.18 -32.10 8.92
N ARG A 470 3.97 -32.04 8.34
CA ARG A 470 3.21 -33.23 7.94
C ARG A 470 3.49 -33.67 6.50
N GLY A 471 4.23 -32.88 5.72
CA GLY A 471 4.53 -33.19 4.32
C GLY A 471 3.30 -33.15 3.41
N GLU A 472 2.25 -32.43 3.80
CA GLU A 472 1.03 -32.34 2.99
C GLU A 472 1.28 -31.49 1.73
N ASN A 473 0.73 -31.92 0.59
CA ASN A 473 0.79 -31.12 -0.63
C ASN A 473 -0.06 -29.85 -0.51
N TYR A 474 0.56 -28.71 -0.81
CA TYR A 474 -0.15 -27.43 -0.89
C TYR A 474 -1.22 -27.48 -1.99
N SER A 475 -2.45 -27.08 -1.65
CA SER A 475 -3.50 -26.73 -2.62
C SER A 475 -4.40 -25.66 -2.03
N ASP A 476 -5.00 -24.85 -2.89
CA ASP A 476 -5.90 -23.77 -2.46
C ASP A 476 -7.14 -24.31 -1.75
N LEU A 477 -7.66 -25.46 -2.17
CA LEU A 477 -8.79 -26.14 -1.52
C LEU A 477 -8.48 -26.47 -0.05
N ARG A 478 -7.33 -27.09 0.22
CA ARG A 478 -6.90 -27.41 1.59
C ARG A 478 -6.62 -26.16 2.42
N LEU A 479 -6.01 -25.14 1.81
CA LEU A 479 -5.76 -23.87 2.48
C LEU A 479 -7.09 -23.21 2.89
N LEU A 480 -8.08 -23.18 2.00
CA LEU A 480 -9.40 -22.61 2.28
C LEU A 480 -10.17 -23.41 3.35
N GLU A 481 -10.07 -24.74 3.34
CA GLU A 481 -10.67 -25.60 4.37
C GLU A 481 -10.02 -25.39 5.74
N PHE A 482 -8.70 -25.27 5.78
CA PHE A 482 -7.95 -24.90 6.98
C PHE A 482 -8.34 -23.51 7.48
N MET A 483 -8.40 -22.52 6.60
CA MET A 483 -8.79 -21.14 6.93
C MET A 483 -10.19 -21.05 7.52
N LYS A 484 -11.15 -21.84 7.02
CA LYS A 484 -12.54 -21.87 7.53
C LYS A 484 -12.64 -22.49 8.92
N SER A 485 -11.83 -23.50 9.21
CA SER A 485 -11.97 -24.34 10.41
C SER A 485 -11.07 -23.91 11.57
N SER A 486 -9.85 -23.47 11.28
CA SER A 486 -8.77 -23.40 12.27
C SER A 486 -8.28 -21.98 12.56
N CYS A 487 -8.72 -21.00 11.76
CA CYS A 487 -8.15 -19.65 11.81
C CYS A 487 -9.02 -18.53 12.39
N PRO A 488 -10.36 -18.56 12.35
CA PRO A 488 -11.16 -17.52 12.97
C PRO A 488 -10.90 -17.45 14.48
N CYS A 489 -10.75 -16.24 15.01
CA CYS A 489 -10.69 -15.97 16.44
C CYS A 489 -9.51 -16.57 17.22
N LEU A 490 -8.46 -17.04 16.56
CA LEU A 490 -7.33 -17.66 17.26
C LEU A 490 -6.60 -16.65 18.16
N GLU A 491 -6.38 -15.42 17.70
CA GLU A 491 -5.65 -14.43 18.49
C GLU A 491 -6.47 -13.98 19.71
N ILE A 492 -7.78 -13.80 19.54
CA ILE A 492 -8.72 -13.54 20.64
C ILE A 492 -8.72 -14.70 21.64
N ASP A 493 -8.77 -15.94 21.18
CA ASP A 493 -8.79 -17.14 22.04
C ASP A 493 -7.57 -17.25 22.96
N TYR A 494 -6.41 -16.80 22.49
CA TYR A 494 -5.20 -16.78 23.30
C TYR A 494 -5.14 -15.57 24.23
N THR A 495 -5.74 -14.45 23.84
CA THR A 495 -5.52 -13.17 24.54
C THR A 495 -6.61 -12.78 25.52
N ALA A 496 -7.83 -13.28 25.36
CA ALA A 496 -8.96 -12.96 26.22
C ALA A 496 -8.77 -13.47 27.65
N ILE A 497 -9.15 -12.62 28.61
CA ILE A 497 -9.26 -12.98 30.03
C ILE A 497 -10.74 -13.09 30.39
N GLY A 498 -11.16 -14.31 30.74
CA GLY A 498 -12.54 -14.67 31.02
C GLY A 498 -13.31 -15.14 29.79
N ALA A 499 -14.60 -15.41 29.96
CA ALA A 499 -15.47 -15.80 28.84
C ALA A 499 -15.70 -14.59 27.92
N LEU A 500 -15.37 -14.74 26.64
CA LEU A 500 -15.63 -13.77 25.60
C LEU A 500 -16.35 -14.49 24.46
N GLU A 501 -17.67 -14.33 24.37
CA GLU A 501 -18.51 -14.99 23.37
C GLU A 501 -18.49 -14.26 22.01
N LEU A 502 -17.60 -13.29 21.83
CA LEU A 502 -17.43 -12.52 20.59
C LEU A 502 -17.26 -13.41 19.35
N CYS A 503 -16.63 -14.56 19.54
CA CYS A 503 -16.31 -15.51 18.48
C CYS A 503 -17.39 -16.56 18.21
N GLN A 504 -18.45 -16.56 19.03
CA GLN A 504 -19.58 -17.50 18.94
C GLN A 504 -20.91 -16.77 18.71
N ALA A 505 -20.98 -15.48 19.04
CA ALA A 505 -22.16 -14.66 18.89
C ALA A 505 -22.40 -14.28 17.42
N GLN A 506 -23.62 -14.53 16.94
CA GLN A 506 -24.04 -14.18 15.59
C GLN A 506 -24.20 -12.67 15.37
N ASN A 507 -24.41 -11.90 16.46
CA ASN A 507 -24.56 -10.45 16.43
C ASN A 507 -23.96 -9.83 17.71
N VAL A 508 -22.79 -9.22 17.60
CA VAL A 508 -22.22 -8.40 18.68
C VAL A 508 -22.41 -6.93 18.32
N GLN A 509 -23.17 -6.19 19.14
CA GLN A 509 -23.47 -4.79 18.88
C GLN A 509 -22.22 -3.89 18.95
N ASN A 510 -21.26 -4.21 19.82
CA ASN A 510 -20.04 -3.42 19.97
C ASN A 510 -18.79 -4.29 20.22
N PRO A 511 -18.24 -4.91 19.17
CA PRO A 511 -17.09 -5.81 19.31
C PRO A 511 -15.84 -5.11 19.86
N LEU A 512 -15.64 -3.82 19.57
CA LEU A 512 -14.48 -3.06 20.03
C LEU A 512 -14.51 -2.83 21.56
N ALA A 513 -15.69 -2.57 22.13
CA ALA A 513 -15.84 -2.41 23.58
C ALA A 513 -15.57 -3.71 24.33
N GLU A 514 -16.09 -4.84 23.82
CA GLU A 514 -15.85 -6.17 24.38
C GLU A 514 -14.36 -6.53 24.35
N ILE A 515 -13.69 -6.31 23.22
CA ILE A 515 -12.25 -6.53 23.08
C ILE A 515 -11.47 -5.65 24.05
N TRP A 516 -11.84 -4.38 24.20
CA TRP A 516 -11.18 -3.50 25.17
C TRP A 516 -11.33 -4.02 26.60
N GLN A 517 -12.56 -4.41 26.96
CA GLN A 517 -12.93 -4.86 28.30
C GLN A 517 -12.26 -6.19 28.67
N HIS A 518 -12.18 -7.14 27.75
CA HIS A 518 -11.71 -8.49 28.04
C HIS A 518 -10.26 -8.76 27.63
N ILE A 519 -9.67 -7.90 26.78
CA ILE A 519 -8.30 -8.03 26.30
C ILE A 519 -7.49 -6.80 26.68
N LEU A 520 -7.58 -5.68 25.94
CA LEU A 520 -6.57 -4.60 26.00
C LEU A 520 -6.31 -4.07 27.42
N ARG A 521 -7.35 -3.86 28.24
CA ARG A 521 -7.17 -3.32 29.61
C ARG A 521 -6.37 -4.25 30.55
N HIS A 522 -6.20 -5.50 30.17
CA HIS A 522 -5.49 -6.51 30.95
C HIS A 522 -3.99 -6.61 30.62
N TYR A 523 -3.56 -6.01 29.52
CA TYR A 523 -2.17 -6.03 29.05
C TYR A 523 -1.46 -4.74 29.42
N ASN A 524 -0.15 -4.83 29.60
CA ASN A 524 0.72 -3.67 29.67
C ASN A 524 1.12 -3.21 28.27
N PHE A 525 1.18 -4.13 27.31
CA PHE A 525 1.47 -3.82 25.92
C PHE A 525 0.98 -4.92 24.98
N ILE A 526 0.39 -4.54 23.85
CA ILE A 526 0.12 -5.44 22.72
C ILE A 526 0.75 -4.82 21.48
N GLY A 527 1.78 -5.48 20.94
CA GLY A 527 2.45 -5.07 19.72
C GLY A 527 1.78 -5.59 18.45
N ILE A 528 2.20 -5.07 17.30
CA ILE A 528 1.80 -5.53 15.96
C ILE A 528 3.06 -6.01 15.23
N LEU A 529 3.05 -7.24 14.71
CA LEU A 529 4.21 -7.85 14.06
C LEU A 529 4.61 -7.13 12.77
N GLU A 530 3.64 -6.72 11.96
CA GLU A 530 3.82 -5.92 10.75
C GLU A 530 4.48 -4.56 11.06
N ARG A 531 4.37 -4.12 12.32
CA ARG A 531 4.96 -2.89 12.88
C ARG A 531 5.97 -3.23 13.99
N ARG A 532 6.73 -4.32 13.83
CA ARG A 532 7.65 -4.86 14.85
C ARG A 532 8.55 -3.79 15.45
N TRP A 533 9.18 -2.96 14.62
CA TRP A 533 10.15 -1.97 15.11
C TRP A 533 9.50 -0.83 15.90
N GLU A 534 8.32 -0.35 15.48
CA GLU A 534 7.53 0.61 16.27
C GLU A 534 7.08 -0.01 17.59
N SER A 535 6.65 -1.27 17.55
CA SER A 535 6.23 -2.02 18.73
C SER A 535 7.38 -2.17 19.74
N LEU A 536 8.58 -2.57 19.28
CA LEU A 536 9.76 -2.72 20.13
C LEU A 536 10.29 -1.36 20.61
N ALA A 537 10.22 -0.31 19.80
CA ALA A 537 10.60 1.06 20.21
C ALA A 537 9.70 1.57 21.33
N LEU A 538 8.38 1.39 21.22
CA LEU A 538 7.46 1.75 22.30
C LEU A 538 7.68 0.89 23.54
N MET A 539 7.87 -0.43 23.39
CA MET A 539 8.18 -1.31 24.51
C MET A 539 9.46 -0.87 25.25
N LYS A 540 10.49 -0.46 24.49
CA LYS A 540 11.71 0.14 25.03
C LYS A 540 11.43 1.39 25.85
N ILE A 541 10.69 2.34 25.30
CA ILE A 541 10.41 3.63 25.93
C ILE A 541 9.53 3.44 27.17
N LEU A 542 8.42 2.72 27.03
CA LEU A 542 7.42 2.55 28.09
C LEU A 542 7.98 1.80 29.30
N TRP A 543 8.84 0.81 29.07
CA TRP A 543 9.43 -0.02 30.14
C TRP A 543 10.87 0.37 30.47
N LYS A 544 11.37 1.45 29.87
CA LYS A 544 12.68 2.05 30.12
C LYS A 544 13.84 1.08 29.89
N LEU A 545 13.72 0.24 28.87
CA LEU A 545 14.73 -0.74 28.47
C LEU A 545 15.91 -0.07 27.74
N GLU A 546 17.04 -0.76 27.73
CA GLU A 546 18.18 -0.46 26.86
C GLU A 546 17.99 -1.09 25.48
N THR A 547 18.70 -0.58 24.47
CA THR A 547 18.58 -1.09 23.10
C THR A 547 18.96 -2.57 23.03
N SER A 548 20.01 -3.00 23.74
CA SER A 548 20.49 -4.39 23.77
C SER A 548 19.48 -5.37 24.36
N ASP A 549 18.60 -4.93 25.26
CA ASP A 549 17.61 -5.81 25.90
C ASP A 549 16.64 -6.45 24.88
N LEU A 550 16.51 -5.84 23.70
CA LEU A 550 15.53 -6.18 22.66
C LEU A 550 16.16 -6.89 21.46
N ILE A 551 17.49 -7.07 21.45
CA ILE A 551 18.22 -7.62 20.31
C ILE A 551 18.38 -9.13 20.48
N VAL A 552 17.85 -9.88 19.50
CA VAL A 552 17.94 -11.34 19.44
C VAL A 552 18.17 -11.76 17.99
N LEU A 553 18.77 -12.93 17.80
CA LEU A 553 18.96 -13.50 16.47
C LEU A 553 17.75 -14.34 16.07
N ASP A 554 17.42 -14.32 14.79
CA ASP A 554 16.36 -15.17 14.24
C ASP A 554 16.85 -16.61 14.10
N SER A 555 16.19 -17.52 14.82
CA SER A 555 16.48 -18.96 14.78
C SER A 555 15.78 -19.72 13.67
N LYS A 556 14.73 -19.13 13.06
CA LYS A 556 13.86 -19.79 12.07
C LYS A 556 13.73 -18.96 10.81
N ARG A 557 14.77 -18.98 9.97
CA ARG A 557 14.81 -18.27 8.68
C ARG A 557 14.18 -19.12 7.57
N SER A 558 13.52 -18.45 6.62
CA SER A 558 13.00 -19.08 5.39
C SER A 558 14.13 -19.83 4.68
N GLY A 559 13.91 -21.10 4.32
CA GLY A 559 14.93 -21.97 3.71
C GLY A 559 15.88 -22.65 4.69
N GLY A 560 15.87 -22.28 5.97
CA GLY A 560 16.62 -22.92 7.06
C GLY A 560 15.92 -24.15 7.65
N TYR A 561 16.25 -24.50 8.89
CA TYR A 561 15.65 -25.62 9.62
C TYR A 561 14.91 -25.14 10.88
N ASP A 562 13.94 -25.93 11.34
CA ASP A 562 13.19 -25.65 12.56
C ASP A 562 13.95 -26.05 13.84
N ASP A 563 13.24 -26.17 14.96
CA ASP A 563 13.84 -26.41 16.28
C ASP A 563 14.21 -27.86 16.56
N GLY A 564 13.92 -28.78 15.63
CA GLY A 564 14.25 -30.20 15.80
C GLY A 564 13.39 -30.92 16.82
N LYS A 565 12.38 -30.26 17.45
CA LYS A 565 11.59 -30.86 18.53
C LYS A 565 10.48 -31.75 18.02
N TYR A 566 9.90 -31.44 16.87
CA TYR A 566 8.85 -32.27 16.28
C TYR A 566 9.46 -33.59 15.83
N GLU A 567 8.97 -34.72 16.37
CA GLU A 567 9.50 -36.07 16.11
C GLU A 567 11.04 -36.24 16.29
N ASN A 568 11.70 -35.35 17.05
CA ASN A 568 13.16 -35.29 17.17
C ASN A 568 13.90 -35.17 15.81
N LYS A 569 13.29 -34.50 14.82
CA LYS A 569 13.84 -34.31 13.47
C LYS A 569 13.91 -32.82 13.12
N CYS A 570 14.99 -32.42 12.44
CA CYS A 570 15.13 -31.08 11.89
C CYS A 570 14.36 -30.97 10.57
N PHE A 571 13.27 -30.21 10.56
CA PHE A 571 12.48 -29.99 9.35
C PHE A 571 12.92 -28.73 8.62
N LYS A 572 13.07 -28.84 7.30
CA LYS A 572 13.37 -27.68 6.46
C LYS A 572 12.16 -26.75 6.42
N ILE A 573 12.38 -25.47 6.70
CA ILE A 573 11.36 -24.43 6.64
C ILE A 573 11.15 -24.06 5.17
N PRO A 574 9.95 -24.30 4.59
CA PRO A 574 9.69 -23.96 3.20
C PRO A 574 9.75 -22.45 2.99
N VAL A 575 10.12 -22.04 1.79
CA VAL A 575 10.01 -20.63 1.39
C VAL A 575 8.54 -20.27 1.36
N ALA A 576 8.13 -19.30 2.18
CA ALA A 576 6.75 -18.87 2.24
C ALA A 576 6.31 -18.35 0.86
N LYS A 577 5.19 -18.87 0.33
CA LYS A 577 4.53 -18.26 -0.82
C LYS A 577 3.99 -16.89 -0.41
N THR A 578 4.33 -15.85 -1.16
CA THR A 578 3.81 -14.50 -0.94
C THR A 578 2.32 -14.44 -1.21
N PHE A 579 1.62 -13.45 -0.66
CA PHE A 579 0.18 -13.25 -0.91
C PHE A 579 -0.13 -13.11 -2.42
N THR A 580 0.80 -12.52 -3.19
CA THR A 580 0.74 -12.40 -4.65
C THR A 580 0.90 -13.73 -5.40
N ALA A 581 1.50 -14.75 -4.77
CA ALA A 581 1.67 -16.08 -5.35
C ALA A 581 0.46 -17.00 -5.09
N MET A 582 -0.60 -16.50 -4.43
CA MET A 582 -1.86 -17.23 -4.20
C MET A 582 -2.84 -17.01 -5.35
N SER A 583 -3.70 -18.01 -5.60
CA SER A 583 -4.74 -17.87 -6.63
C SER A 583 -5.72 -16.74 -6.33
N SER A 584 -6.40 -16.27 -7.37
CA SER A 584 -7.48 -15.29 -7.25
C SER A 584 -8.59 -15.75 -6.31
N THR A 585 -8.88 -17.06 -6.24
CA THR A 585 -9.89 -17.63 -5.33
C THR A 585 -9.52 -17.44 -3.87
N VAL A 586 -8.28 -17.77 -3.49
CA VAL A 586 -7.80 -17.59 -2.10
C VAL A 586 -7.77 -16.11 -1.75
N ARG A 587 -7.27 -15.26 -2.66
CA ARG A 587 -7.25 -13.81 -2.46
C ARG A 587 -8.66 -13.23 -2.29
N SER A 588 -9.63 -13.66 -3.10
CA SER A 588 -11.02 -13.24 -3.00
C SER A 588 -11.66 -13.63 -1.65
N TYR A 589 -11.45 -14.87 -1.20
CA TYR A 589 -11.92 -15.35 0.10
C TYR A 589 -11.34 -14.55 1.27
N LEU A 590 -10.02 -14.29 1.23
CA LEU A 590 -9.33 -13.49 2.23
C LEU A 590 -9.86 -12.06 2.31
N SER A 591 -10.15 -11.46 1.16
CA SER A 591 -10.64 -10.08 1.09
C SER A 591 -12.13 -9.90 1.43
N HIS A 592 -12.92 -10.97 1.55
CA HIS A 592 -14.37 -10.89 1.78
C HIS A 592 -14.81 -11.73 2.99
N ASP A 593 -14.96 -13.04 2.80
CA ASP A 593 -15.55 -13.94 3.78
C ASP A 593 -14.68 -14.07 5.03
N PHE A 594 -13.36 -14.22 4.84
CA PHE A 594 -12.43 -14.37 5.95
C PHE A 594 -12.38 -13.09 6.79
N LEU A 595 -12.31 -11.92 6.13
CA LEU A 595 -12.33 -10.61 6.79
C LEU A 595 -13.59 -10.44 7.64
N ARG A 596 -14.78 -10.70 7.08
CA ARG A 596 -16.06 -10.49 7.77
C ARG A 596 -16.32 -11.45 8.93
N ARG A 597 -15.81 -12.69 8.86
CA ARG A 597 -16.09 -13.74 9.84
C ARG A 597 -15.02 -13.86 10.93
N ASN A 598 -13.88 -13.21 10.77
CA ASN A 598 -12.77 -13.32 11.71
C ASN A 598 -12.65 -12.07 12.60
N HIS A 599 -13.15 -12.17 13.84
CA HIS A 599 -13.08 -11.09 14.81
C HIS A 599 -11.65 -10.73 15.26
N ASP A 600 -10.63 -11.55 14.96
CA ASP A 600 -9.23 -11.18 15.19
C ASP A 600 -8.87 -9.86 14.48
N TYR A 601 -9.53 -9.53 13.36
CA TYR A 601 -9.33 -8.25 12.68
C TYR A 601 -9.78 -7.04 13.53
N ALA A 602 -10.80 -7.19 14.37
CA ALA A 602 -11.22 -6.15 15.30
C ALA A 602 -10.19 -5.94 16.42
N LEU A 603 -9.62 -7.03 16.94
CA LEU A 603 -8.55 -6.98 17.94
C LEU A 603 -7.29 -6.34 17.35
N TYR A 604 -6.89 -6.79 16.15
CA TYR A 604 -5.76 -6.25 15.42
C TYR A 604 -5.93 -4.75 15.15
N ALA A 605 -7.09 -4.32 14.64
CA ALA A 605 -7.37 -2.91 14.35
C ALA A 605 -7.33 -2.04 15.61
N LEU A 606 -7.89 -2.52 16.73
CA LEU A 606 -7.90 -1.78 17.99
C LEU A 606 -6.51 -1.66 18.61
N ALA A 607 -5.72 -2.74 18.58
CA ALA A 607 -4.33 -2.74 19.03
C ALA A 607 -3.46 -1.84 18.15
N ASN A 608 -3.62 -1.91 16.82
CA ASN A 608 -2.92 -1.06 15.87
C ASN A 608 -3.24 0.42 16.10
N ARG A 609 -4.51 0.77 16.36
CA ARG A 609 -4.88 2.15 16.69
C ARG A 609 -4.30 2.60 18.03
N SER A 610 -4.30 1.71 19.03
CA SER A 610 -3.68 1.99 20.33
C SER A 610 -2.16 2.22 20.21
N LEU A 611 -1.50 1.53 19.27
CA LEU A 611 -0.10 1.77 18.92
C LEU A 611 0.11 3.17 18.36
N ASP A 612 -0.71 3.62 17.40
CA ASP A 612 -0.66 4.99 16.85
C ASP A 612 -0.82 6.06 17.93
N LEU A 613 -1.86 5.93 18.76
CA LEU A 613 -2.11 6.88 19.85
C LEU A 613 -0.92 6.95 20.82
N THR A 614 -0.27 5.81 21.07
CA THR A 614 0.89 5.74 21.95
C THR A 614 2.12 6.39 21.30
N ILE A 615 2.34 6.17 20.01
CA ILE A 615 3.40 6.84 19.24
C ILE A 615 3.22 8.36 19.29
N ASP A 616 1.99 8.83 19.08
CA ASP A 616 1.67 10.26 19.12
C ASP A 616 1.89 10.84 20.52
N ALA A 617 1.47 10.12 21.57
CA ALA A 617 1.65 10.54 22.96
C ALA A 617 3.13 10.57 23.41
N VAL A 618 3.95 9.63 22.94
CA VAL A 618 5.39 9.58 23.22
C VAL A 618 6.16 10.61 22.40
N GLY A 619 5.69 10.88 21.18
CA GLY A 619 6.34 11.76 20.21
C GLY A 619 7.02 10.97 19.09
N ARG A 620 6.56 11.20 17.86
CA ARG A 620 7.01 10.48 16.65
C ARG A 620 8.52 10.51 16.45
N ASP A 621 9.16 11.65 16.66
CA ASP A 621 10.61 11.80 16.50
C ASP A 621 11.36 10.87 17.46
N MET A 622 10.95 10.82 18.74
CA MET A 622 11.56 9.95 19.74
C MET A 622 11.42 8.48 19.37
N VAL A 623 10.23 8.07 18.89
CA VAL A 623 10.00 6.70 18.43
C VAL A 623 10.92 6.35 17.26
N ASN A 624 11.12 7.25 16.29
CA ASN A 624 12.03 6.99 15.17
C ASN A 624 13.47 6.86 15.57
N GLU A 625 13.94 7.71 16.49
CA GLU A 625 15.29 7.58 17.01
C GLU A 625 15.52 6.18 17.59
N GLU A 626 14.52 5.63 18.29
CA GLU A 626 14.59 4.29 18.85
C GLU A 626 14.46 3.19 17.78
N ILE A 627 13.65 3.38 16.75
CA ILE A 627 13.61 2.48 15.59
C ILE A 627 14.99 2.40 14.92
N LEU A 628 15.64 3.54 14.71
CA LEU A 628 16.98 3.61 14.12
C LEU A 628 18.00 2.88 15.01
N ARG A 629 17.99 3.13 16.32
CA ARG A 629 18.86 2.43 17.29
C ARG A 629 18.64 0.92 17.27
N LEU A 630 17.39 0.48 17.33
CA LEU A 630 17.04 -0.94 17.36
C LEU A 630 17.43 -1.65 16.07
N ARG A 631 17.13 -1.07 14.90
CA ARG A 631 17.49 -1.64 13.60
C ARG A 631 19.01 -1.69 13.41
N ALA A 632 19.73 -0.61 13.72
CA ALA A 632 21.18 -0.58 13.61
C ALA A 632 21.84 -1.61 14.55
N ALA A 633 21.33 -1.74 15.78
CA ALA A 633 21.80 -2.75 16.73
C ALA A 633 21.50 -4.18 16.25
N GLN A 634 20.31 -4.42 15.67
CA GLN A 634 19.94 -5.72 15.11
C GLN A 634 20.89 -6.12 13.97
N THR A 635 21.09 -5.24 12.98
CA THR A 635 21.99 -5.52 11.85
C THR A 635 23.42 -5.74 12.34
N TYR A 636 23.88 -4.96 13.32
CA TYR A 636 25.20 -5.15 13.91
C TYR A 636 25.33 -6.51 14.62
N ALA A 637 24.31 -6.94 15.37
CA ALA A 637 24.30 -8.24 16.02
C ALA A 637 24.26 -9.39 15.01
N GLU A 638 23.48 -9.25 13.93
CA GLU A 638 23.41 -10.24 12.86
C GLU A 638 24.78 -10.41 12.18
N ASP A 639 25.44 -9.32 11.80
CA ASP A 639 26.78 -9.36 11.18
C ASP A 639 27.83 -10.04 12.08
N MET A 640 27.76 -9.80 13.39
CA MET A 640 28.84 -10.19 14.31
C MET A 640 28.61 -11.55 14.99
N CYS A 641 27.34 -11.95 15.14
CA CYS A 641 26.94 -13.09 15.97
C CYS A 641 26.15 -14.16 15.24
N GLN A 642 25.54 -13.89 14.07
CA GLN A 642 24.68 -14.90 13.41
C GLN A 642 25.44 -16.18 13.06
N ASP A 643 26.63 -16.07 12.50
CA ASP A 643 27.45 -17.23 12.10
C ASP A 643 28.13 -17.93 13.29
N LYS A 644 28.15 -17.28 14.45
CA LYS A 644 28.67 -17.85 15.71
C LYS A 644 27.59 -18.52 16.55
N ALA A 645 26.31 -18.24 16.25
CA ALA A 645 25.20 -18.78 17.00
C ALA A 645 25.03 -20.27 16.71
N ILE A 646 24.91 -21.06 17.78
CA ILE A 646 24.70 -22.51 17.70
C ILE A 646 23.21 -22.79 17.92
N PHE A 647 22.50 -23.12 16.85
CA PHE A 647 21.08 -23.48 16.87
C PHE A 647 20.89 -24.99 17.06
N PRO A 648 19.77 -25.47 17.64
CA PRO A 648 19.51 -26.90 17.82
C PRO A 648 19.55 -27.73 16.53
N CYS A 649 19.21 -27.11 15.40
CA CYS A 649 19.39 -27.69 14.08
C CYS A 649 20.46 -26.92 13.32
N SER A 650 21.44 -27.64 12.77
CA SER A 650 22.49 -27.08 11.92
C SER A 650 21.97 -26.71 10.53
N SER A 651 22.79 -25.98 9.77
CA SER A 651 22.46 -25.53 8.40
C SER A 651 22.26 -26.67 7.40
N ASN A 652 22.72 -27.89 7.71
CA ASN A 652 22.51 -29.09 6.89
C ASN A 652 21.38 -30.00 7.42
N GLY A 653 20.65 -29.57 8.46
CA GLY A 653 19.56 -30.35 9.05
C GLY A 653 19.97 -31.42 10.05
N THR A 654 21.20 -31.39 10.55
CA THR A 654 21.64 -32.29 11.63
C THR A 654 21.29 -31.71 12.99
N SER A 655 20.74 -32.53 13.89
CA SER A 655 20.48 -32.16 15.28
C SER A 655 21.78 -31.97 16.05
N GLN A 656 21.88 -30.86 16.77
CA GLN A 656 23.00 -30.45 17.63
C GLN A 656 22.49 -29.82 18.94
N ALA A 657 21.37 -30.33 19.47
CA ALA A 657 20.66 -29.78 20.62
C ALA A 657 21.53 -29.63 21.88
N ASP A 658 22.47 -30.55 22.12
CA ASP A 658 23.37 -30.46 23.29
C ASP A 658 24.36 -29.31 23.18
N LEU A 659 24.89 -29.05 21.98
CA LEU A 659 25.76 -27.90 21.71
C LEU A 659 24.99 -26.57 21.84
N ALA A 660 23.72 -26.57 21.41
CA ALA A 660 22.86 -25.39 21.47
C ALA A 660 22.46 -25.00 22.90
N ARG A 661 22.49 -25.93 23.87
CA ARG A 661 22.03 -25.68 25.25
C ARG A 661 22.77 -24.56 25.97
N ALA A 662 24.06 -24.39 25.69
CA ALA A 662 24.87 -23.30 26.25
C ALA A 662 24.75 -21.98 25.46
N ASN A 663 24.04 -22.00 24.32
CA ASN A 663 23.96 -20.88 23.39
C ASN A 663 22.56 -20.28 23.29
N CYS A 664 21.52 -21.00 23.72
CA CYS A 664 20.12 -20.62 23.66
C CYS A 664 19.51 -20.60 25.07
N TYR A 665 18.56 -19.69 25.34
CA TYR A 665 17.87 -19.64 26.62
C TYR A 665 16.94 -20.84 26.85
N TYR A 666 16.19 -21.23 25.82
CA TYR A 666 15.27 -22.36 25.89
C TYR A 666 15.03 -22.97 24.51
N GLY A 667 15.41 -24.25 24.32
CA GLY A 667 15.31 -24.91 23.04
C GLY A 667 16.05 -24.13 21.95
N ASP A 668 15.32 -23.61 20.97
CA ASP A 668 15.82 -22.79 19.87
C ASP A 668 15.65 -21.28 20.08
N ASN A 669 15.17 -20.85 21.25
CA ASN A 669 14.81 -19.45 21.49
C ASN A 669 15.99 -18.72 22.13
N GLY A 670 16.38 -17.61 21.51
CA GLY A 670 17.47 -16.75 21.98
C GLY A 670 18.87 -17.34 21.78
N CYS A 671 19.05 -18.19 20.77
CA CYS A 671 20.36 -18.71 20.42
C CYS A 671 21.33 -17.57 20.03
N GLY A 672 22.61 -17.72 20.38
CA GLY A 672 23.62 -16.68 20.21
C GLY A 672 23.61 -15.58 21.28
N HIS A 673 22.79 -15.71 22.33
CA HIS A 673 22.76 -14.73 23.41
C HIS A 673 24.12 -14.47 24.10
N PRO A 674 25.07 -15.44 24.22
CA PRO A 674 26.39 -15.13 24.78
C PRO A 674 27.16 -14.15 23.92
N CYS A 675 27.13 -14.31 22.59
CA CYS A 675 27.77 -13.39 21.66
C CYS A 675 27.13 -12.01 21.70
N ILE A 676 25.78 -11.93 21.74
CA ILE A 676 25.07 -10.65 21.86
C ILE A 676 25.44 -9.94 23.18
N ALA A 677 25.50 -10.69 24.29
CA ALA A 677 25.88 -10.14 25.58
C ALA A 677 27.31 -9.58 25.56
N GLU A 678 28.28 -10.32 24.99
CA GLU A 678 29.66 -9.85 24.82
C GLU A 678 29.73 -8.63 23.89
N LEU A 679 29.01 -8.67 22.77
CA LEU A 679 28.97 -7.60 21.77
C LEU A 679 28.56 -6.28 22.41
N PHE A 680 27.53 -6.29 23.27
CA PHE A 680 26.96 -5.07 23.87
C PHE A 680 27.46 -4.75 25.29
N ASP A 681 28.38 -5.54 25.87
CA ASP A 681 28.87 -5.35 27.25
C ASP A 681 29.59 -3.99 27.44
N ARG A 682 30.19 -3.41 26.38
CA ARG A 682 30.91 -2.11 26.45
C ARG A 682 31.08 -1.37 25.11
N THR A 683 30.45 -1.83 24.03
CA THR A 683 30.69 -1.26 22.69
C THR A 683 29.63 -0.23 22.27
N THR A 684 30.02 0.67 21.38
CA THR A 684 29.11 1.56 20.66
C THR A 684 28.73 0.92 19.34
N ILE A 685 27.48 1.09 18.89
CA ILE A 685 27.07 0.65 17.56
C ILE A 685 27.82 1.52 16.52
N PRO A 686 28.58 0.92 15.59
CA PRO A 686 29.32 1.70 14.59
C PRO A 686 28.41 2.54 13.70
N ALA A 687 28.83 3.77 13.39
CA ALA A 687 28.04 4.72 12.59
C ALA A 687 27.60 4.16 11.21
N LYS A 688 28.37 3.22 10.63
CA LYS A 688 28.01 2.57 9.35
C LYS A 688 26.64 1.88 9.40
N TYR A 689 26.26 1.30 10.55
CA TYR A 689 24.97 0.63 10.71
C TYR A 689 23.82 1.62 10.76
N PHE A 690 24.03 2.79 11.36
CA PHE A 690 23.04 3.87 11.32
C PHE A 690 22.89 4.43 9.91
N ARG A 691 23.99 4.67 9.18
CA ARG A 691 23.93 5.16 7.79
C ARG A 691 23.12 4.23 6.89
N SER A 692 23.37 2.92 6.96
CA SER A 692 22.63 1.93 6.17
C SER A 692 21.11 2.00 6.44
N VAL A 693 20.71 2.06 7.72
CA VAL A 693 19.29 2.11 8.09
C VAL A 693 18.64 3.43 7.66
N ILE A 694 19.38 4.54 7.75
CA ILE A 694 18.91 5.87 7.32
C ILE A 694 18.70 5.90 5.81
N GLU A 695 19.67 5.41 5.04
CA GLU A 695 19.57 5.33 3.59
C GLU A 695 18.39 4.45 3.16
N ASP A 696 18.16 3.33 3.83
CA ASP A 696 16.99 2.49 3.56
C ASP A 696 15.68 3.20 3.93
N GLY A 697 15.65 4.00 4.99
CA GLY A 697 14.51 4.86 5.32
C GLY A 697 14.25 5.97 4.29
N GLU A 698 15.30 6.61 3.78
CA GLU A 698 15.21 7.64 2.74
C GLU A 698 14.75 7.08 1.40
N LYS A 699 15.19 5.86 1.07
CA LYS A 699 14.77 5.09 -0.11
C LYS A 699 13.38 4.45 0.06
N GLY A 700 12.68 4.70 1.17
CA GLY A 700 11.35 4.14 1.45
C GLY A 700 11.31 2.63 1.70
N ARG A 701 12.48 1.98 1.85
CA ARG A 701 12.60 0.54 2.16
C ARG A 701 12.30 0.24 3.62
N ILE A 702 12.34 1.26 4.48
CA ILE A 702 12.05 1.17 5.91
C ILE A 702 11.03 2.26 6.27
N HIS A 703 9.96 1.86 6.94
CA HIS A 703 9.00 2.81 7.49
C HIS A 703 9.64 3.62 8.64
N LEU A 704 9.65 4.95 8.49
CA LEU A 704 9.97 5.92 9.54
C LEU A 704 8.74 6.79 9.76
N VAL A 705 8.35 6.94 11.02
CA VAL A 705 7.13 7.62 11.50
C VAL A 705 7.22 9.16 11.35
N SER A 706 8.42 9.69 11.17
CA SER A 706 8.81 11.10 10.98
C SER A 706 10.23 11.13 10.41
N LYS A 707 10.50 12.09 9.51
CA LYS A 707 11.82 12.28 8.90
C LYS A 707 12.69 13.32 9.62
N ASN A 708 12.16 13.97 10.66
CA ASN A 708 12.87 15.01 11.39
C ASN A 708 13.94 14.42 12.32
N ARG A 709 15.06 15.14 12.50
CA ARG A 709 16.20 14.77 13.39
C ARG A 709 16.99 13.49 13.06
N ILE A 710 16.69 12.81 11.94
CA ILE A 710 17.44 11.62 11.49
C ILE A 710 18.93 11.93 11.25
N SER A 711 19.25 13.16 10.82
CA SER A 711 20.61 13.61 10.54
C SER A 711 21.57 13.51 11.74
N LEU A 712 21.05 13.51 12.98
CA LEU A 712 21.85 13.40 14.21
C LEU A 712 22.60 12.06 14.33
N PHE A 713 22.16 11.02 13.61
CA PHE A 713 22.75 9.68 13.66
C PHE A 713 23.74 9.40 12.52
N ARG A 714 23.89 10.30 11.53
CA ARG A 714 24.71 10.04 10.34
C ARG A 714 26.22 9.96 10.64
N ASN A 715 26.70 10.71 11.64
CA ASN A 715 28.14 10.97 11.84
C ASN A 715 28.69 10.53 13.20
N SER A 716 27.89 9.87 14.05
CA SER A 716 28.27 9.60 15.45
C SER A 716 28.01 8.15 15.84
N ALA A 717 29.00 7.50 16.48
CA ALA A 717 28.78 6.22 17.16
C ALA A 717 27.90 6.44 18.40
N VAL A 718 26.88 5.60 18.59
CA VAL A 718 25.90 5.75 19.68
C VAL A 718 26.13 4.66 20.73
N LYS A 719 26.20 5.07 22.00
CA LYS A 719 26.27 4.14 23.14
C LYS A 719 24.96 3.39 23.29
N VAL A 720 25.06 2.08 23.49
CA VAL A 720 23.92 1.16 23.67
C VAL A 720 23.28 1.32 25.06
N GLN A 721 24.08 1.70 26.06
CA GLN A 721 23.74 1.73 27.49
C GLN A 721 23.32 3.11 28.03
N ARG A 722 22.43 3.85 27.36
CA ARG A 722 21.83 5.04 27.99
C ARG A 722 20.31 4.93 28.04
N PRO A 723 19.70 4.75 29.22
CA PRO A 723 18.28 5.03 29.37
C PRO A 723 18.06 6.50 28.98
N PHE A 724 17.09 6.73 28.11
CA PHE A 724 16.71 8.09 27.72
C PHE A 724 16.24 8.81 29.00
N LYS A 725 16.91 9.90 29.39
CA LYS A 725 16.36 10.81 30.40
C LYS A 725 15.22 11.54 29.70
N LEU A 726 13.97 11.15 30.00
CA LEU A 726 12.82 12.00 29.75
C LEU A 726 13.07 13.32 30.50
N SER A 727 13.42 14.38 29.78
CA SER A 727 13.19 15.73 30.32
C SER A 727 11.68 15.88 30.36
N MET A 728 11.10 15.87 31.58
CA MET A 728 9.71 16.27 31.81
C MET A 728 9.46 17.68 31.27
#